data_AF-A0A2T7D6Z8-F1
#
_entry.id   AF-A0A2T7D6Z8-F1
#
_cell.length_a   1.000
_cell.length_b   1.000
_cell.length_c   1.000
_cell.angle_alpha   90.00
_cell.angle_beta   90.00
_cell.angle_gamma   90.00
#
_symmetry.space_group_name_H-M   'P 1'
#
loop_
_entity.id
_entity.type
_entity.pdbx_description
1 polymer ?
#
loop_
_entity_poly.entity_id
_entity_poly.type
_entity_poly.pdbx_seq_one_letter_code
_entity_poly.pdbx_strand_id
1 'polypeptide(L)'
;MARLFRDSSRSRDPAAATTAPPLPSPLPDLGVALSAADLRATAYELLVAASRATGAKPLTYIPQSVTAAAKMKGAFGLGSSPSSNGGTAAVLELARARMGVTEPTDARIRRALLRVAAGQLGRHAESMVWPLEFLQKCKASDFLDPLEYEAWQTRNFKLLEAGLLVHPLVPLKKSSISAKRMRQILHEAYDGKLETGRNSESMIRLRSAVMSLACRSLDETSDECHWADGFPLNLHIYKMLLEACFDVQEGSVVQEIDETMELLKKTWPIFGVNQMLHNLYFTWALFNHFVMLGQANNDLLCATENLLVEVAKDAKITKDPDYCDVLGSTLSSIMGWTEKRLLVYHETFNTGNIYSLQYIVSIGISTSKILVETQDISYEYHSGVKGDIDVVRSRIETYIRSSLRSAFAQTMEEGASKLSSRNRRPALSILAKKTSDLAIKEKNVYSPILKKWHPLPAGVAVATLHACFENELKQFTAGLTELTPDAAQVLKAADKLEKDLIHIAIEDSMDIADGGKSLVKQMPPYEAGTVMANLVKAWIKEQVDKLKGCTDQKLEQETWNPKDNNRDSFAPSSVEMLQLIEEIFDAFFELSIPMHTTLLSDLTAGLDKCLHYYVSKVKSGCGTQSTVFPQLPHLTRCDVGSKLFKKNEKQQFPVKRGSQVGSTTGNEASSLPGLCFRINTLQFIQNELENLHMKIKACLRNAAQPDVAGGLNINFELSQAACQEGIRQLCETTAYMVIFNDLSHVLMDTLYVGSPASNRILPLLKELGPILRLVSSTVHSKVRNRLITALMKASFDAFLLVLLAGGPTRAFCCQDYQIIEDDFRALRGLYLTYSDGLPEELVAKASSEVKSILPLLRTDTETLIARFKKTISESYECTTKSRFPMPPVPPHWSPDNPNTILRVLCYRNEEAATKFLKKAYDLPKTL
;
A
#
# COMPACT_ATOMS: atom_id res chain seq x y z
N MET A 1 -12.13 23.09 6.14
CA MET A 1 -12.95 23.22 7.35
C MET A 1 -12.20 22.66 8.56
N ALA A 2 -11.08 23.26 8.93
CA ALA A 2 -10.22 22.79 10.01
C ALA A 2 -9.88 23.98 10.91
N ARG A 3 -10.73 24.22 11.90
CA ARG A 3 -10.53 25.13 13.06
C ARG A 3 -11.84 25.13 13.85
N LEU A 4 -12.06 24.13 14.70
CA LEU A 4 -13.06 24.20 15.78
C LEU A 4 -12.87 23.11 16.87
N PHE A 5 -11.74 22.38 16.89
CA PHE A 5 -11.43 21.42 17.95
C PHE A 5 -10.05 21.69 18.53
N ARG A 6 -9.94 22.77 19.30
CA ARG A 6 -8.77 23.00 20.16
C ARG A 6 -9.29 23.72 21.39
N ASP A 7 -9.61 22.94 22.40
CA ASP A 7 -9.40 23.24 23.83
C ASP A 7 -10.28 22.31 24.65
N SER A 8 -9.67 21.26 25.22
CA SER A 8 -9.83 20.90 26.63
C SER A 8 -9.00 19.65 26.94
N SER A 9 -7.73 19.85 27.28
CA SER A 9 -6.91 18.81 27.88
C SER A 9 -5.97 19.43 28.92
N ARG A 10 -6.42 19.51 30.18
CA ARG A 10 -5.52 19.58 31.35
C ARG A 10 -6.24 19.29 32.69
N SER A 11 -5.48 18.59 33.52
CA SER A 11 -5.63 18.16 34.92
C SER A 11 -6.80 17.23 35.30
N ARG A 12 -6.46 15.94 35.50
CA ARG A 12 -7.21 14.97 36.31
C ARG A 12 -6.68 15.02 37.75
N ASP A 13 -7.54 15.36 38.70
CA ASP A 13 -7.37 15.01 40.12
C ASP A 13 -8.28 13.80 40.43
N PRO A 14 -7.82 12.79 41.22
CA PRO A 14 -8.59 11.57 41.46
C PRO A 14 -9.28 11.61 42.83
N ALA A 15 -10.47 12.22 42.95
CA ALA A 15 -11.37 12.03 44.09
C ALA A 15 -12.76 12.69 43.89
N ALA A 16 -13.56 12.17 42.95
CA ALA A 16 -15.01 12.32 42.95
C ALA A 16 -15.58 11.30 41.95
N ALA A 17 -16.58 10.50 42.32
CA ALA A 17 -17.31 9.69 41.37
C ALA A 17 -18.05 10.65 40.41
N THR A 18 -17.47 10.91 39.24
CA THR A 18 -17.99 11.88 38.28
C THR A 18 -19.24 11.30 37.59
N THR A 19 -20.43 11.64 38.08
CA THR A 19 -21.69 11.42 37.36
C THR A 19 -21.63 12.16 36.03
N ALA A 20 -21.96 11.50 34.92
CA ALA A 20 -22.04 12.15 33.62
C ALA A 20 -23.10 13.27 33.64
N PRO A 21 -22.97 14.34 32.84
CA PRO A 21 -23.96 15.41 32.81
C PRO A 21 -25.34 14.87 32.35
N PRO A 22 -26.44 15.35 32.94
CA PRO A 22 -27.79 14.92 32.59
C PRO A 22 -28.13 15.28 31.15
N LEU A 23 -29.10 14.56 30.58
CA LEU A 23 -29.68 14.94 29.29
C LEU A 23 -30.37 16.31 29.39
N PRO A 24 -30.39 17.09 28.30
CA PRO A 24 -31.25 18.27 28.20
C PRO A 24 -32.69 17.91 28.58
N SER A 25 -33.29 18.72 29.45
CA SER A 25 -34.69 18.54 29.83
C SER A 25 -35.58 18.72 28.60
N PRO A 26 -36.54 17.83 28.33
CA PRO A 26 -37.44 17.96 27.19
C PRO A 26 -38.55 18.99 27.45
N LEU A 27 -38.61 19.55 28.65
CA LEU A 27 -39.59 20.55 29.06
C LEU A 27 -39.02 21.96 28.87
N PRO A 28 -39.82 22.91 28.36
CA PRO A 28 -39.48 24.33 28.35
C PRO A 28 -39.21 24.86 29.76
N ASP A 29 -38.49 25.98 29.84
CA ASP A 29 -38.25 26.67 31.12
C ASP A 29 -39.58 27.20 31.69
N LEU A 30 -39.70 27.14 33.02
CA LEU A 30 -40.91 27.58 33.73
C LEU A 30 -41.06 29.11 33.71
N GLY A 31 -40.00 29.87 33.44
CA GLY A 31 -40.03 31.34 33.48
C GLY A 31 -40.26 31.93 34.89
N VAL A 32 -40.32 31.06 35.91
CA VAL A 32 -40.42 31.39 37.33
C VAL A 32 -39.27 30.70 38.04
N ALA A 33 -38.57 31.42 38.92
CA ALA A 33 -37.39 30.93 39.64
C ALA A 33 -37.75 29.92 40.77
N LEU A 34 -38.19 28.73 40.37
CA LEU A 34 -38.41 27.56 41.23
C LEU A 34 -37.21 26.62 41.14
N SER A 35 -36.60 26.26 42.27
CA SER A 35 -35.48 25.31 42.29
C SER A 35 -35.95 23.86 42.14
N ALA A 36 -35.03 22.95 41.79
CA ALA A 36 -35.35 21.51 41.77
C ALA A 36 -35.78 20.98 43.16
N ALA A 37 -35.24 21.55 44.24
CA ALA A 37 -35.66 21.22 45.61
C ALA A 37 -37.10 21.68 45.89
N ASP A 38 -37.48 22.85 45.39
CA ASP A 38 -38.85 23.38 45.51
C ASP A 38 -39.86 22.46 44.81
N LEU A 39 -39.57 22.08 43.57
CA LEU A 39 -40.43 21.18 42.79
C LEU A 39 -40.51 19.80 43.44
N ARG A 40 -39.40 19.29 43.99
CA ARG A 40 -39.36 17.97 44.65
C ARG A 40 -40.18 17.94 45.93
N ALA A 41 -40.06 18.98 46.75
CA ALA A 41 -40.86 19.09 47.97
C ALA A 41 -42.36 19.23 47.63
N THR A 42 -42.69 20.02 46.60
CA THR A 42 -44.08 20.18 46.10
C THR A 42 -44.65 18.86 45.58
N ALA A 43 -43.86 18.12 44.79
CA ALA A 43 -44.24 16.80 44.29
C ALA A 43 -44.59 15.85 45.43
N TYR A 44 -43.73 15.75 46.45
CA TYR A 44 -43.99 14.89 47.61
C TYR A 44 -45.22 15.33 48.41
N GLU A 45 -45.42 16.64 48.61
CA GLU A 45 -46.61 17.20 49.26
C GLU A 45 -47.91 16.75 48.56
N LEU A 46 -47.93 16.81 47.22
CA LEU A 46 -49.07 16.39 46.41
C LEU A 46 -49.26 14.87 46.39
N LEU A 47 -48.18 14.10 46.41
CA LEU A 47 -48.24 12.64 46.52
C LEU A 47 -48.90 12.20 47.83
N VAL A 48 -48.50 12.78 48.96
CA VAL A 48 -49.09 12.50 50.27
C VAL A 48 -50.55 12.96 50.31
N ALA A 49 -50.85 14.13 49.73
CA ALA A 49 -52.22 14.65 49.65
C ALA A 49 -53.16 13.74 48.87
N ALA A 50 -52.77 13.35 47.65
CA ALA A 50 -53.54 12.45 46.78
C ALA A 50 -53.75 11.07 47.42
N SER A 51 -52.76 10.58 48.16
CA SER A 51 -52.81 9.27 48.84
C SER A 51 -53.79 9.21 50.01
N ARG A 52 -54.18 10.36 50.58
CA ARG A 52 -55.09 10.46 51.74
C ARG A 52 -56.55 10.64 51.37
N ALA A 53 -56.85 11.15 50.18
CA ALA A 53 -58.22 11.46 49.76
C ALA A 53 -59.09 10.21 49.50
N THR A 54 -58.50 9.02 49.34
CA THR A 54 -59.20 7.77 48.98
C THR A 54 -59.74 6.95 50.16
N GLY A 55 -60.06 7.56 51.31
CA GLY A 55 -60.41 6.85 52.55
C GLY A 55 -61.90 6.77 52.89
N ALA A 56 -62.66 5.84 52.29
CA ALA A 56 -63.90 5.28 52.85
C ALA A 56 -64.31 3.91 52.21
N LYS A 57 -63.86 2.79 52.82
CA LYS A 57 -64.30 1.37 52.64
C LYS A 57 -63.77 0.54 51.43
N PRO A 58 -63.75 -0.82 51.53
CA PRO A 58 -62.69 -1.68 50.99
C PRO A 58 -62.81 -1.97 49.50
N LEU A 59 -61.66 -1.98 48.83
CA LEU A 59 -61.50 -2.26 47.41
C LEU A 59 -61.67 -3.77 47.14
N THR A 60 -62.79 -4.17 46.56
CA THR A 60 -62.87 -5.40 45.76
C THR A 60 -62.22 -5.11 44.41
N TYR A 61 -61.05 -5.72 44.16
CA TYR A 61 -60.33 -5.59 42.90
C TYR A 61 -60.65 -6.80 41.99
N ILE A 62 -61.20 -6.53 40.81
CA ILE A 62 -61.15 -7.43 39.65
C ILE A 62 -60.09 -6.84 38.71
N PRO A 63 -58.99 -7.55 38.38
CA PRO A 63 -57.99 -7.05 37.44
C PRO A 63 -58.50 -7.17 36.01
N GLN A 64 -58.48 -6.09 35.25
CA GLN A 64 -58.42 -6.17 33.79
C GLN A 64 -57.36 -5.22 33.21
N SER A 65 -56.65 -5.78 32.24
CA SER A 65 -55.64 -5.22 31.33
C SER A 65 -54.21 -5.06 31.86
N VAL A 66 -53.29 -5.61 31.07
CA VAL A 66 -51.86 -5.78 31.31
C VAL A 66 -51.17 -4.42 31.12
N THR A 67 -50.66 -3.82 32.20
CA THR A 67 -50.00 -2.50 32.20
C THR A 67 -48.54 -2.58 31.76
N ALA A 68 -47.98 -1.45 31.28
CA ALA A 68 -46.58 -1.31 30.87
C ALA A 68 -45.56 -1.77 31.94
N ALA A 69 -45.95 -1.72 33.22
CA ALA A 69 -45.13 -2.16 34.35
C ALA A 69 -44.90 -3.69 34.38
N ALA A 70 -45.86 -4.50 33.89
CA ALA A 70 -45.67 -5.96 33.77
C ALA A 70 -44.65 -6.34 32.68
N LYS A 71 -44.55 -5.56 31.59
CA LYS A 71 -43.50 -5.73 30.57
C LYS A 71 -42.12 -5.34 31.09
N MET A 72 -42.08 -4.38 32.01
CA MET A 72 -40.86 -3.90 32.66
C MET A 72 -40.24 -4.96 33.58
N LYS A 73 -41.04 -5.71 34.36
CA LYS A 73 -40.54 -6.81 35.22
C LYS A 73 -39.75 -7.88 34.45
N GLY A 74 -40.16 -8.19 33.21
CA GLY A 74 -39.44 -9.12 32.34
C GLY A 74 -38.06 -8.60 31.88
N ALA A 75 -37.88 -7.27 31.79
CA ALA A 75 -36.62 -6.65 31.39
C ALA A 75 -35.60 -6.55 32.53
N PHE A 76 -36.04 -6.50 33.79
CA PHE A 76 -35.18 -6.44 34.99
C PHE A 76 -34.96 -7.80 35.68
N GLY A 77 -35.47 -8.90 35.13
CA GLY A 77 -35.33 -10.25 35.73
C GLY A 77 -36.03 -10.41 37.08
N LEU A 78 -36.95 -9.50 37.43
CA LEU A 78 -37.67 -9.49 38.70
C LEU A 78 -38.79 -10.55 38.64
N GLY A 79 -38.51 -11.75 39.15
CA GLY A 79 -39.48 -12.84 39.24
C GLY A 79 -40.72 -12.46 40.04
N SER A 80 -41.88 -13.01 39.66
CA SER A 80 -43.15 -12.82 40.35
C SER A 80 -43.07 -13.40 41.77
N SER A 81 -42.73 -12.55 42.75
CA SER A 81 -42.80 -12.91 44.16
C SER A 81 -44.23 -12.66 44.67
N PRO A 82 -44.78 -13.53 45.53
CA PRO A 82 -46.11 -13.35 46.10
C PRO A 82 -46.13 -12.06 46.93
N SER A 83 -47.19 -11.27 46.74
CA SER A 83 -47.48 -10.01 47.42
C SER A 83 -46.98 -10.00 48.87
N SER A 84 -45.87 -9.30 49.12
CA SER A 84 -45.50 -8.98 50.49
C SER A 84 -46.53 -7.97 51.01
N ASN A 85 -47.03 -8.17 52.22
CA ASN A 85 -48.06 -7.34 52.88
C ASN A 85 -47.54 -5.92 53.26
N GLY A 86 -46.71 -5.29 52.43
CA GLY A 86 -46.28 -3.91 52.57
C GLY A 86 -47.35 -2.96 52.04
N GLY A 87 -48.25 -2.50 52.90
CA GLY A 87 -49.31 -1.56 52.51
C GLY A 87 -48.78 -0.26 51.89
N THR A 88 -49.66 0.54 51.29
CA THR A 88 -49.38 1.86 50.65
C THR A 88 -48.51 2.80 51.51
N ALA A 89 -48.55 2.65 52.84
CA ALA A 89 -47.69 3.38 53.77
C ALA A 89 -46.18 3.05 53.61
N ALA A 90 -45.81 1.79 53.42
CA ALA A 90 -44.41 1.38 53.26
C ALA A 90 -43.81 1.93 51.96
N VAL A 91 -44.56 1.86 50.86
CA VAL A 91 -44.16 2.39 49.55
C VAL A 91 -44.05 3.92 49.59
N LEU A 92 -44.95 4.60 50.31
CA LEU A 92 -44.86 6.05 50.50
C LEU A 92 -43.64 6.47 51.35
N GLU A 93 -43.22 5.67 52.33
CA GLU A 93 -41.98 5.89 53.07
C GLU A 93 -40.73 5.66 52.21
N LEU A 94 -40.75 4.66 51.32
CA LEU A 94 -39.67 4.47 50.33
C LEU A 94 -39.60 5.64 49.36
N ALA A 95 -40.74 6.12 48.86
CA ALA A 95 -40.82 7.30 48.00
C ALA A 95 -40.27 8.56 48.71
N ARG A 96 -40.58 8.74 50.01
CA ARG A 96 -40.03 9.81 50.84
C ARG A 96 -38.51 9.79 50.86
N ALA A 97 -37.93 8.62 51.16
CA ALA A 97 -36.50 8.43 51.25
C ALA A 97 -35.80 8.70 49.90
N ARG A 98 -36.34 8.16 48.80
CA ARG A 98 -35.80 8.34 47.43
C ARG A 98 -35.90 9.79 46.95
N MET A 99 -36.97 10.49 47.30
CA MET A 99 -37.13 11.93 47.02
C MET A 99 -36.34 12.82 48.00
N GLY A 100 -35.54 12.28 48.91
CA GLY A 100 -34.70 13.06 49.82
C GLY A 100 -35.48 13.94 50.80
N VAL A 101 -36.74 13.60 51.09
CA VAL A 101 -37.58 14.36 52.04
C VAL A 101 -37.28 13.91 53.46
N THR A 102 -36.92 14.85 54.33
CA THR A 102 -36.58 14.55 55.73
C THR A 102 -37.82 14.20 56.55
N GLU A 103 -37.68 13.32 57.55
CA GLU A 103 -38.76 12.96 58.48
C GLU A 103 -39.45 14.17 59.16
N PRO A 104 -38.74 15.21 59.66
CA PRO A 104 -39.41 16.38 60.22
C PRO A 104 -40.24 17.15 59.18
N THR A 105 -39.78 17.20 57.92
CA THR A 105 -40.52 17.82 56.82
C THR A 105 -41.79 17.04 56.51
N ASP A 106 -41.70 15.71 56.39
CA ASP A 106 -42.86 14.85 56.17
C ASP A 106 -43.88 14.96 57.32
N ALA A 107 -43.42 14.93 58.57
CA ALA A 107 -44.30 15.12 59.73
C ALA A 107 -45.01 16.50 59.72
N ARG A 108 -44.33 17.55 59.25
CA ARG A 108 -44.94 18.87 59.04
C ARG A 108 -46.00 18.83 57.93
N ILE A 109 -45.69 18.22 56.78
CA ILE A 109 -46.62 18.06 55.66
C ILE A 109 -47.88 17.29 56.10
N ARG A 110 -47.72 16.14 56.77
CA ARG A 110 -48.86 15.34 57.25
C ARG A 110 -49.73 16.10 58.26
N ARG A 111 -49.13 16.90 59.16
CA ARG A 111 -49.87 17.77 60.09
C ARG A 111 -50.60 18.90 59.36
N ALA A 112 -49.98 19.52 58.37
CA ALA A 112 -50.62 20.55 57.55
C ALA A 112 -51.83 19.98 56.80
N LEU A 113 -51.65 18.84 56.13
CA LEU A 113 -52.71 18.13 55.42
C LEU A 113 -53.88 17.72 56.35
N LEU A 114 -53.60 17.30 57.59
CA LEU A 114 -54.64 17.04 58.60
C LEU A 114 -55.47 18.30 58.91
N ARG A 115 -54.83 19.48 59.03
CA ARG A 115 -55.53 20.76 59.27
C ARG A 115 -56.33 21.24 58.06
N VAL A 116 -55.88 20.93 56.84
CA VAL A 116 -56.63 21.18 55.60
C VAL A 116 -57.87 20.29 55.58
N ALA A 117 -57.71 18.97 55.77
CA ALA A 117 -58.80 18.00 55.76
C ALA A 117 -59.87 18.30 56.82
N ALA A 118 -59.47 18.70 58.04
CA ALA A 118 -60.41 19.08 59.10
C ALA A 118 -61.27 20.32 58.74
N GLY A 119 -60.85 21.14 57.78
CA GLY A 119 -61.58 22.33 57.33
C GLY A 119 -62.34 22.16 56.01
N GLN A 120 -62.22 21.01 55.34
CA GLN A 120 -62.72 20.75 53.97
C GLN A 120 -63.15 19.27 53.82
N LEU A 121 -63.95 18.75 54.76
CA LEU A 121 -64.41 17.35 54.73
C LEU A 121 -65.13 17.03 53.40
N GLY A 122 -64.68 15.96 52.72
CA GLY A 122 -65.34 15.40 51.53
C GLY A 122 -64.89 15.98 50.18
N ARG A 123 -64.02 16.99 50.15
CA ARG A 123 -63.42 17.48 48.89
C ARG A 123 -62.25 16.59 48.46
N HIS A 124 -62.22 16.27 47.16
CA HIS A 124 -61.13 15.50 46.56
C HIS A 124 -59.85 16.34 46.42
N ALA A 125 -58.69 15.70 46.38
CA ALA A 125 -57.40 16.39 46.38
C ALA A 125 -57.17 17.24 45.11
N GLU A 126 -57.75 16.81 43.99
CA GLU A 126 -57.77 17.49 42.69
C GLU A 126 -58.67 18.73 42.68
N SER A 127 -59.58 18.90 43.63
CA SER A 127 -60.46 20.08 43.75
C SER A 127 -59.87 21.21 44.61
N MET A 128 -58.60 21.10 45.00
CA MET A 128 -57.93 22.00 45.93
C MET A 128 -56.71 22.69 45.31
N VAL A 129 -56.56 23.98 45.59
CA VAL A 129 -55.32 24.72 45.29
C VAL A 129 -54.35 24.57 46.47
N TRP A 130 -53.50 23.53 46.42
CA TRP A 130 -52.64 23.14 47.54
C TRP A 130 -51.73 24.25 48.08
N PRO A 131 -51.02 25.04 47.27
CA PRO A 131 -50.17 26.11 47.79
C PRO A 131 -50.96 27.15 48.60
N LEU A 132 -52.20 27.44 48.19
CA LEU A 132 -53.08 28.37 48.91
C LEU A 132 -53.56 27.78 50.24
N GLU A 133 -53.98 26.51 50.25
CA GLU A 133 -54.43 25.82 51.46
C GLU A 133 -53.29 25.69 52.47
N PHE A 134 -52.07 25.40 52.00
CA PHE A 134 -50.88 25.37 52.84
C PHE A 134 -50.54 26.73 53.45
N LEU A 135 -50.52 27.81 52.66
CA LEU A 135 -50.30 29.17 53.16
C LEU A 135 -51.30 29.58 54.24
N GLN A 136 -52.53 29.06 54.23
CA GLN A 136 -53.57 29.39 55.23
C GLN A 136 -53.50 28.53 56.51
N LYS A 137 -52.94 27.32 56.45
CA LYS A 137 -52.99 26.34 57.55
C LYS A 137 -51.67 26.15 58.28
N CYS A 138 -50.55 26.47 57.64
CA CYS A 138 -49.22 26.43 58.25
C CYS A 138 -48.90 27.79 58.90
N LYS A 139 -48.31 27.75 60.10
CA LYS A 139 -47.86 28.94 60.84
C LYS A 139 -46.35 28.96 60.93
N ALA A 140 -45.75 30.13 61.17
CA ALA A 140 -44.32 30.25 61.43
C ALA A 140 -43.83 29.31 62.54
N SER A 141 -44.66 29.05 63.56
CA SER A 141 -44.38 28.12 64.67
C SER A 141 -44.24 26.65 64.26
N ASP A 142 -44.63 26.28 63.04
CA ASP A 142 -44.46 24.92 62.51
C ASP A 142 -43.04 24.67 61.95
N PHE A 143 -42.20 25.71 61.90
CA PHE A 143 -40.84 25.71 61.36
C PHE A 143 -39.84 25.96 62.48
N LEU A 144 -38.69 25.28 62.42
CA LEU A 144 -37.61 25.48 63.39
C LEU A 144 -36.75 26.70 63.03
N ASP A 145 -36.59 26.97 61.73
CA ASP A 145 -35.82 28.08 61.20
C ASP A 145 -36.76 29.11 60.50
N PRO A 146 -36.74 30.39 60.91
CA PRO A 146 -37.48 31.46 60.23
C PRO A 146 -37.14 31.62 58.74
N LEU A 147 -35.90 31.35 58.34
CA LEU A 147 -35.48 31.45 56.93
C LEU A 147 -36.09 30.32 56.10
N GLU A 148 -36.20 29.11 56.66
CA GLU A 148 -36.91 27.99 56.04
C GLU A 148 -38.38 28.33 55.80
N TYR A 149 -39.02 29.03 56.76
CA TYR A 149 -40.40 29.47 56.62
C TYR A 149 -40.59 30.51 55.52
N GLU A 150 -39.71 31.51 55.43
CA GLU A 150 -39.74 32.55 54.38
C GLU A 150 -39.50 31.94 52.98
N ALA A 151 -38.53 31.03 52.86
CA ALA A 151 -38.27 30.30 51.62
C ALA A 151 -39.48 29.45 51.21
N TRP A 152 -40.10 28.74 52.16
CA TRP A 152 -41.31 27.95 51.93
C TRP A 152 -42.51 28.83 51.51
N GLN A 153 -42.71 30.00 52.14
CA GLN A 153 -43.77 30.93 51.73
C GLN A 153 -43.54 31.43 50.30
N THR A 154 -42.33 31.90 50.02
CA THR A 154 -41.91 32.39 48.69
C THR A 154 -42.13 31.31 47.62
N ARG A 155 -41.78 30.05 47.92
CA ARG A 155 -42.02 28.90 47.06
C ARG A 155 -43.51 28.74 46.72
N ASN A 156 -44.40 28.80 47.71
CA ASN A 156 -45.83 28.65 47.48
C ASN A 156 -46.43 29.80 46.65
N PHE A 157 -45.96 31.05 46.84
CA PHE A 157 -46.34 32.18 45.98
C PHE A 157 -45.87 31.98 44.54
N LYS A 158 -44.63 31.51 44.33
CA LYS A 158 -44.09 31.17 43.01
C LYS A 158 -44.85 30.03 42.33
N LEU A 159 -45.31 29.03 43.07
CA LEU A 159 -46.13 27.94 42.52
C LEU A 159 -47.50 28.47 42.04
N LEU A 160 -48.13 29.35 42.82
CA LEU A 160 -49.38 30.02 42.41
C LEU A 160 -49.17 30.90 41.17
N GLU A 161 -48.06 31.64 41.13
CA GLU A 161 -47.68 32.44 39.95
C GLU A 161 -47.47 31.56 38.72
N ALA A 162 -46.66 30.51 38.84
CA ALA A 162 -46.36 29.59 37.75
C ALA A 162 -47.64 28.94 37.20
N GLY A 163 -48.52 28.44 38.08
CA GLY A 163 -49.69 27.66 37.66
C GLY A 163 -50.90 28.47 37.20
N LEU A 164 -51.10 29.67 37.75
CA LEU A 164 -52.32 30.46 37.48
C LEU A 164 -52.07 31.69 36.61
N LEU A 165 -50.83 32.18 36.53
CA LEU A 165 -50.48 33.39 35.79
C LEU A 165 -49.58 33.12 34.58
N VAL A 166 -48.59 32.24 34.71
CA VAL A 166 -47.60 31.97 33.65
C VAL A 166 -48.05 30.82 32.76
N HIS A 167 -48.40 29.68 33.36
CA HIS A 167 -48.77 28.43 32.66
C HIS A 167 -50.17 27.92 33.06
N PRO A 168 -51.25 28.73 32.95
CA PRO A 168 -52.59 28.24 33.23
C PRO A 168 -53.10 27.36 32.10
N LEU A 169 -53.74 26.23 32.44
CA LEU A 169 -54.40 25.35 31.46
C LEU A 169 -55.41 26.13 30.60
N VAL A 170 -56.20 27.00 31.25
CA VAL A 170 -57.14 27.90 30.57
C VAL A 170 -56.49 29.28 30.33
N PRO A 171 -56.25 29.69 29.07
CA PRO A 171 -55.57 30.95 28.76
C PRO A 171 -56.21 32.19 29.40
N LEU A 172 -55.39 33.13 29.84
CA LEU A 172 -55.86 34.37 30.46
C LEU A 172 -56.31 35.39 29.42
N LYS A 173 -57.49 35.99 29.62
CA LYS A 173 -57.90 37.19 28.89
C LYS A 173 -57.08 38.40 29.38
N LYS A 174 -56.60 39.26 28.47
CA LYS A 174 -55.81 40.48 28.78
C LYS A 174 -56.52 41.45 29.75
N SER A 175 -57.85 41.39 29.80
CA SER A 175 -58.71 42.19 30.70
C SER A 175 -58.99 41.54 32.07
N SER A 176 -58.42 40.36 32.37
CA SER A 176 -58.71 39.62 33.61
C SER A 176 -58.36 40.43 34.86
N ILE A 177 -59.40 40.85 35.58
CA ILE A 177 -59.27 41.62 36.83
C ILE A 177 -58.62 40.75 37.91
N SER A 178 -59.04 39.48 38.02
CA SER A 178 -58.47 38.53 38.98
C SER A 178 -56.97 38.29 38.76
N ALA A 179 -56.51 38.21 37.50
CA ALA A 179 -55.09 38.07 37.18
C ALA A 179 -54.28 39.32 37.53
N LYS A 180 -54.78 40.53 37.21
CA LYS A 180 -54.15 41.79 37.59
C LYS A 180 -54.04 41.94 39.11
N ARG A 181 -55.13 41.60 39.82
CA ARG A 181 -55.20 41.62 41.28
C ARG A 181 -54.20 40.63 41.90
N MET A 182 -54.11 39.41 41.36
CA MET A 182 -53.16 38.41 41.85
C MET A 182 -51.71 38.85 41.65
N ARG A 183 -51.35 39.43 40.49
CA ARG A 183 -49.99 39.97 40.25
C ARG A 183 -49.61 41.05 41.26
N GLN A 184 -50.53 41.95 41.58
CA GLN A 184 -50.30 42.99 42.59
C GLN A 184 -50.05 42.38 43.97
N ILE A 185 -50.88 41.42 44.39
CA ILE A 185 -50.73 40.75 45.70
C ILE A 185 -49.41 39.97 45.78
N LEU A 186 -49.00 39.30 44.70
CA LEU A 186 -47.72 38.58 44.66
C LEU A 186 -46.53 39.54 44.73
N HIS A 187 -46.60 40.71 44.11
CA HIS A 187 -45.57 41.74 44.23
C HIS A 187 -45.45 42.24 45.69
N GLU A 188 -46.59 42.50 46.34
CA GLU A 188 -46.63 42.85 47.77
C GLU A 188 -46.08 41.71 48.67
N ALA A 189 -46.28 40.44 48.28
CA ALA A 189 -45.74 39.28 48.96
C ALA A 189 -44.22 39.16 48.84
N TYR A 190 -43.66 39.39 47.64
CA TYR A 190 -42.22 39.37 47.41
C TYR A 190 -41.49 40.55 48.08
N ASP A 191 -42.19 41.65 48.32
CA ASP A 191 -41.71 42.79 49.12
C ASP A 191 -41.76 42.55 50.64
N GLY A 192 -42.23 41.38 51.10
CA GLY A 192 -42.36 41.03 52.52
C GLY A 192 -43.50 41.76 53.26
N LYS A 193 -44.42 42.40 52.54
CA LYS A 193 -45.50 43.26 53.10
C LYS A 193 -46.82 42.52 53.32
N LEU A 194 -46.86 41.20 53.11
CA LEU A 194 -48.08 40.40 53.15
C LEU A 194 -48.24 39.64 54.49
N GLU A 195 -49.32 39.91 55.22
CA GLU A 195 -49.69 39.13 56.40
C GLU A 195 -50.38 37.81 56.00
N THR A 196 -49.79 36.66 56.35
CA THR A 196 -50.29 35.31 55.97
C THR A 196 -51.30 34.70 56.96
N GLY A 197 -51.80 35.47 57.92
CA GLY A 197 -52.81 35.00 58.87
C GLY A 197 -54.11 34.58 58.18
N ARG A 198 -54.73 33.46 58.61
CA ARG A 198 -55.97 32.89 58.02
C ARG A 198 -57.12 33.88 57.84
N ASN A 199 -57.18 34.93 58.66
CA ASN A 199 -58.22 35.98 58.64
C ASN A 199 -57.70 37.36 58.23
N SER A 200 -56.47 37.47 57.72
CA SER A 200 -55.96 38.76 57.23
C SER A 200 -56.73 39.15 55.97
N GLU A 201 -56.95 40.46 55.80
CA GLU A 201 -57.63 40.97 54.61
C GLU A 201 -56.87 40.56 53.34
N SER A 202 -55.55 40.61 53.37
CA SER A 202 -54.69 40.23 52.24
C SER A 202 -54.82 38.76 51.84
N MET A 203 -54.97 37.82 52.78
CA MET A 203 -55.20 36.40 52.48
C MET A 203 -56.60 36.12 51.93
N ILE A 204 -57.62 36.86 52.36
CA ILE A 204 -58.98 36.77 51.80
C ILE A 204 -58.98 37.27 50.35
N ARG A 205 -58.30 38.40 50.09
CA ARG A 205 -58.12 38.96 48.74
C ARG A 205 -57.37 37.99 47.83
N LEU A 206 -56.30 37.36 48.32
CA LEU A 206 -55.54 36.34 47.60
C LEU A 206 -56.41 35.11 47.29
N ARG A 207 -57.11 34.56 48.28
CA ARG A 207 -58.01 33.40 48.11
C ARG A 207 -59.06 33.67 47.02
N SER A 208 -59.71 34.84 47.06
CA SER A 208 -60.71 35.21 46.06
C SER A 208 -60.11 35.27 44.64
N ALA A 209 -58.93 35.87 44.48
CA ALA A 209 -58.27 35.96 43.18
C ALA A 209 -57.81 34.59 42.66
N VAL A 210 -57.18 33.78 43.52
CA VAL A 210 -56.69 32.43 43.20
C VAL A 210 -57.82 31.49 42.82
N MET A 211 -58.88 31.41 43.64
CA MET A 211 -60.03 30.54 43.35
C MET A 211 -60.75 30.96 42.05
N SER A 212 -60.86 32.26 41.79
CA SER A 212 -61.42 32.78 40.53
C SER A 212 -60.60 32.40 39.30
N LEU A 213 -59.30 32.15 39.45
CA LEU A 213 -58.41 31.74 38.35
C LEU A 213 -58.32 30.22 38.22
N ALA A 214 -58.38 29.48 39.32
CA ALA A 214 -58.27 28.03 39.35
C ALA A 214 -59.56 27.33 38.93
N CYS A 215 -60.74 27.83 39.34
CA CYS A 215 -62.04 27.22 39.04
C CYS A 215 -62.63 27.68 37.69
N ARG A 216 -61.78 27.97 36.69
CA ARG A 216 -62.25 28.39 35.36
C ARG A 216 -62.43 27.16 34.50
N SER A 217 -63.67 26.77 34.21
CA SER A 217 -63.93 25.61 33.38
C SER A 217 -63.78 25.90 31.87
N LEU A 218 -63.50 24.83 31.11
CA LEU A 218 -63.57 24.79 29.65
C LEU A 218 -65.03 24.65 29.15
N ASP A 219 -65.92 24.06 29.96
CA ASP A 219 -67.35 23.84 29.70
C ASP A 219 -68.19 24.33 30.91
N GLU A 220 -69.35 24.95 30.68
CA GLU A 220 -70.12 25.68 31.72
C GLU A 220 -70.67 24.84 32.89
N THR A 221 -70.34 23.54 33.01
CA THR A 221 -70.96 22.58 33.93
C THR A 221 -70.03 21.82 34.89
N SER A 222 -68.69 22.02 34.87
CA SER A 222 -67.77 21.32 35.79
C SER A 222 -67.14 22.24 36.87
N ASP A 223 -67.08 21.76 38.12
CA ASP A 223 -66.42 22.41 39.27
C ASP A 223 -64.95 21.92 39.40
N GLU A 224 -64.22 21.92 38.26
CA GLU A 224 -62.84 21.47 38.17
C GLU A 224 -61.84 22.57 38.57
N CYS A 225 -60.75 22.17 39.22
CA CYS A 225 -59.75 23.09 39.78
C CYS A 225 -58.42 22.96 39.03
N HIS A 226 -58.14 23.94 38.17
CA HIS A 226 -56.96 23.99 37.31
C HIS A 226 -55.89 24.91 37.89
N TRP A 227 -54.92 24.35 38.64
CA TRP A 227 -53.81 25.13 39.19
C TRP A 227 -52.42 24.52 38.91
N ALA A 228 -52.33 23.22 38.71
CA ALA A 228 -51.07 22.49 38.51
C ALA A 228 -51.08 21.59 37.26
N ASP A 229 -52.11 21.70 36.44
CA ASP A 229 -52.37 20.88 35.25
C ASP A 229 -52.00 21.58 33.93
N GLY A 230 -51.63 22.87 33.98
CA GLY A 230 -51.11 23.59 32.83
C GLY A 230 -49.66 23.23 32.48
N PHE A 231 -49.39 23.11 31.18
CA PHE A 231 -48.07 22.82 30.62
C PHE A 231 -47.16 24.06 30.65
N PRO A 232 -45.86 23.94 31.05
CA PRO A 232 -45.14 22.73 31.44
C PRO A 232 -45.02 22.52 32.97
N LEU A 233 -45.72 23.30 33.81
CA LEU A 233 -45.63 23.20 35.27
C LEU A 233 -45.99 21.80 35.77
N ASN A 234 -47.07 21.23 35.23
CA ASN A 234 -47.54 19.89 35.55
C ASN A 234 -46.42 18.84 35.42
N LEU A 235 -45.72 18.82 34.28
CA LEU A 235 -44.68 17.85 33.99
C LEU A 235 -43.38 18.11 34.75
N HIS A 236 -43.06 19.37 35.08
CA HIS A 236 -41.90 19.69 35.93
C HIS A 236 -42.07 19.16 37.36
N ILE A 237 -43.28 19.22 37.90
CA ILE A 237 -43.59 18.63 39.22
C ILE A 237 -43.65 17.10 39.09
N TYR A 238 -44.33 16.57 38.06
CA TYR A 238 -44.43 15.13 37.84
C TYR A 238 -43.08 14.45 37.62
N LYS A 239 -42.13 15.12 36.95
CA LYS A 239 -40.73 14.69 36.82
C LYS A 239 -40.12 14.31 38.16
N MET A 240 -40.33 15.14 39.18
CA MET A 240 -39.77 14.91 40.51
C MET A 240 -40.39 13.68 41.19
N LEU A 241 -41.64 13.34 40.87
CA LEU A 241 -42.29 12.13 41.37
C LEU A 241 -41.70 10.86 40.77
N LEU A 242 -41.29 10.91 39.49
CA LEU A 242 -40.70 9.75 38.81
C LEU A 242 -39.36 9.34 39.40
N GLU A 243 -38.67 10.23 40.13
CA GLU A 243 -37.46 9.89 40.90
C GLU A 243 -37.75 8.79 41.95
N ALA A 244 -38.99 8.66 42.44
CA ALA A 244 -39.36 7.59 43.37
C ALA A 244 -39.34 6.19 42.75
N CYS A 245 -39.34 6.10 41.40
CA CYS A 245 -39.26 4.85 40.65
C CYS A 245 -37.83 4.32 40.50
N PHE A 246 -36.81 5.08 40.91
CA PHE A 246 -35.41 4.74 40.75
C PHE A 246 -34.73 4.52 42.10
N ASP A 247 -33.87 3.50 42.16
CA ASP A 247 -33.00 3.29 43.31
C ASP A 247 -31.65 3.98 43.05
N VAL A 248 -31.34 4.99 43.88
CA VAL A 248 -30.11 5.77 43.77
C VAL A 248 -28.86 4.95 44.14
N GLN A 249 -29.01 3.90 44.96
CA GLN A 249 -27.90 3.04 45.40
C GLN A 249 -27.61 1.92 44.41
N GLU A 250 -28.66 1.28 43.87
CA GLU A 250 -28.53 0.16 42.93
C GLU A 250 -28.46 0.60 41.46
N GLY A 251 -28.84 1.85 41.15
CA GLY A 251 -28.82 2.37 39.79
C GLY A 251 -29.79 1.63 38.85
N SER A 252 -30.89 1.16 39.40
CA SER A 252 -31.91 0.35 38.72
C SER A 252 -33.31 0.88 39.03
N VAL A 253 -34.32 0.29 38.38
CA VAL A 253 -35.72 0.56 38.72
C VAL A 253 -36.10 -0.26 39.94
N VAL A 254 -36.89 0.34 40.82
CA VAL A 254 -37.25 -0.23 42.12
C VAL A 254 -38.04 -1.54 41.97
N GLN A 255 -37.88 -2.47 42.91
CA GLN A 255 -38.58 -3.76 42.87
C GLN A 255 -40.10 -3.58 43.00
N GLU A 256 -40.53 -2.57 43.77
CA GLU A 256 -41.95 -2.20 44.01
C GLU A 256 -42.48 -1.22 42.95
N ILE A 257 -42.07 -1.37 41.69
CA ILE A 257 -42.44 -0.42 40.63
C ILE A 257 -43.95 -0.38 40.39
N ASP A 258 -44.64 -1.52 40.50
CA ASP A 258 -46.09 -1.59 40.31
C ASP A 258 -46.81 -0.79 41.40
N GLU A 259 -46.45 -0.99 42.66
CA GLU A 259 -47.03 -0.29 43.80
C GLU A 259 -46.67 1.20 43.80
N THR A 260 -45.45 1.54 43.40
CA THR A 260 -45.00 2.94 43.23
C THR A 260 -45.81 3.61 42.13
N MET A 261 -46.03 2.94 41.00
CA MET A 261 -46.83 3.47 39.90
C MET A 261 -48.30 3.66 40.27
N GLU A 262 -48.90 2.74 41.03
CA GLU A 262 -50.26 2.91 41.57
C GLU A 262 -50.34 4.11 42.52
N LEU A 263 -49.28 4.40 43.28
CA LEU A 263 -49.20 5.60 44.11
C LEU A 263 -49.12 6.88 43.26
N LEU A 264 -48.26 6.90 42.23
CA LEU A 264 -48.10 8.04 41.34
C LEU A 264 -49.38 8.35 40.55
N LYS A 265 -50.12 7.33 40.09
CA LYS A 265 -51.40 7.50 39.36
C LYS A 265 -52.44 8.29 40.15
N LYS A 266 -52.42 8.25 41.48
CA LYS A 266 -53.33 9.06 42.31
C LYS A 266 -53.13 10.56 42.12
N THR A 267 -51.95 10.98 41.68
CA THR A 267 -51.63 12.39 41.43
C THR A 267 -52.01 12.85 40.02
N TRP A 268 -52.31 11.93 39.10
CA TRP A 268 -52.63 12.25 37.71
C TRP A 268 -53.78 13.26 37.54
N PRO A 269 -54.90 13.16 38.28
CA PRO A 269 -55.98 14.15 38.20
C PRO A 269 -55.56 15.57 38.60
N ILE A 270 -54.53 15.72 39.45
CA ILE A 270 -54.02 17.03 39.88
C ILE A 270 -53.18 17.69 38.77
N PHE A 271 -52.47 16.88 37.99
CA PHE A 271 -51.52 17.35 36.97
C PHE A 271 -52.05 17.28 35.53
N GLY A 272 -53.25 16.71 35.32
CA GLY A 272 -53.74 16.43 33.96
C GLY A 272 -52.88 15.42 33.20
N VAL A 273 -52.14 14.55 33.91
CA VAL A 273 -51.27 13.54 33.28
C VAL A 273 -52.09 12.31 32.92
N ASN A 274 -51.94 11.85 31.68
CA ASN A 274 -52.53 10.60 31.21
C ASN A 274 -51.43 9.53 30.97
N GLN A 275 -51.86 8.31 30.63
CA GLN A 275 -50.92 7.21 30.37
C GLN A 275 -49.92 7.51 29.25
N MET A 276 -50.34 8.24 28.20
CA MET A 276 -49.50 8.57 27.05
C MET A 276 -48.37 9.53 27.45
N LEU A 277 -48.70 10.62 28.15
CA LEU A 277 -47.73 11.58 28.69
C LEU A 277 -46.78 10.91 29.69
N HIS A 278 -47.30 10.00 30.54
CA HIS A 278 -46.47 9.20 31.42
C HIS A 278 -45.49 8.33 30.65
N ASN A 279 -45.94 7.54 29.67
CA ASN A 279 -45.07 6.66 28.86
C ASN A 279 -43.94 7.46 28.21
N LEU A 280 -44.27 8.60 27.61
CA LEU A 280 -43.31 9.48 26.95
C LEU A 280 -42.26 10.01 27.92
N TYR A 281 -42.71 10.58 29.04
CA TYR A 281 -41.80 11.20 29.99
C TYR A 281 -40.97 10.16 30.77
N PHE A 282 -41.57 9.01 31.08
CA PHE A 282 -40.89 7.92 31.74
C PHE A 282 -39.83 7.29 30.83
N THR A 283 -40.06 7.24 29.51
CA THR A 283 -39.04 6.87 28.52
C THR A 283 -37.81 7.77 28.62
N TRP A 284 -38.02 9.09 28.70
CA TRP A 284 -36.92 10.03 28.91
C TRP A 284 -36.23 9.82 30.26
N ALA A 285 -37.00 9.61 31.34
CA ALA A 285 -36.46 9.42 32.69
C ALA A 285 -35.58 8.16 32.80
N LEU A 286 -36.01 7.04 32.21
CA LEU A 286 -35.24 5.78 32.12
C LEU A 286 -33.92 6.00 31.40
N PHE A 287 -33.97 6.65 30.23
CA PHE A 287 -32.79 6.92 29.43
C PHE A 287 -31.85 7.92 30.13
N ASN A 288 -32.38 8.96 30.76
CA ASN A 288 -31.60 9.93 31.54
C ASN A 288 -30.90 9.27 32.73
N HIS A 289 -31.57 8.36 33.44
CA HIS A 289 -30.96 7.60 34.53
C HIS A 289 -29.79 6.73 34.04
N PHE A 290 -29.96 6.05 32.90
CA PHE A 290 -28.86 5.32 32.28
C PHE A 290 -27.64 6.22 31.99
N VAL A 291 -27.87 7.43 31.48
CA VAL A 291 -26.79 8.41 31.23
C VAL A 291 -26.13 8.85 32.52
N MET A 292 -26.92 9.24 33.53
CA MET A 292 -26.44 9.73 34.83
C MET A 292 -25.60 8.70 35.59
N LEU A 293 -25.99 7.42 35.50
CA LEU A 293 -25.35 6.29 36.17
C LEU A 293 -24.12 5.74 35.42
N GLY A 294 -23.57 6.51 34.48
CA GLY A 294 -22.32 6.16 33.82
C GLY A 294 -22.43 5.04 32.78
N GLN A 295 -23.62 4.81 32.22
CA GLN A 295 -23.86 3.85 31.11
C GLN A 295 -23.62 2.37 31.49
N ALA A 296 -23.80 2.00 32.76
CA ALA A 296 -23.51 0.65 33.26
C ALA A 296 -24.69 -0.33 33.19
N ASN A 297 -25.93 0.16 33.32
CA ASN A 297 -27.11 -0.71 33.47
C ASN A 297 -27.89 -0.86 32.14
N ASN A 298 -27.72 -2.01 31.48
CA ASN A 298 -28.40 -2.29 30.20
C ASN A 298 -29.90 -2.55 30.36
N ASP A 299 -30.39 -2.90 31.55
CA ASP A 299 -31.82 -3.17 31.77
C ASP A 299 -32.65 -1.89 31.62
N LEU A 300 -32.06 -0.73 31.97
CA LEU A 300 -32.67 0.59 31.72
C LEU A 300 -32.81 0.87 30.22
N LEU A 301 -31.83 0.46 29.40
CA LEU A 301 -31.93 0.60 27.94
C LEU A 301 -32.99 -0.35 27.36
N CYS A 302 -33.05 -1.59 27.83
CA CYS A 302 -34.09 -2.55 27.45
C CYS A 302 -35.49 -2.03 27.80
N ALA A 303 -35.67 -1.47 29.01
CA ALA A 303 -36.92 -0.84 29.43
C ALA A 303 -37.28 0.37 28.57
N THR A 304 -36.30 1.21 28.22
CA THR A 304 -36.47 2.36 27.32
C THR A 304 -36.95 1.90 25.94
N GLU A 305 -36.30 0.88 25.35
CA GLU A 305 -36.65 0.32 24.05
C GLU A 305 -38.09 -0.23 24.05
N ASN A 306 -38.46 -0.98 25.08
CA ASN A 306 -39.82 -1.52 25.22
C ASN A 306 -40.88 -0.42 25.34
N LEU A 307 -40.59 0.65 26.07
CA LEU A 307 -41.53 1.77 26.25
C LEU A 307 -41.65 2.63 24.99
N LEU A 308 -40.58 2.76 24.21
CA LEU A 308 -40.61 3.42 22.90
C LEU A 308 -41.60 2.77 21.92
N VAL A 309 -41.84 1.46 22.03
CA VAL A 309 -42.87 0.78 21.22
C VAL A 309 -44.27 1.29 21.54
N GLU A 310 -44.56 1.58 22.81
CA GLU A 310 -45.85 2.16 23.19
C GLU A 310 -45.92 3.65 22.82
N VAL A 311 -44.83 4.41 23.03
CA VAL A 311 -44.74 5.83 22.59
C VAL A 311 -44.96 5.96 21.08
N ALA A 312 -44.45 5.02 20.27
CA ALA A 312 -44.67 5.00 18.83
C ALA A 312 -46.13 4.79 18.43
N LYS A 313 -46.89 3.99 19.20
CA LYS A 313 -48.33 3.81 19.00
C LYS A 313 -49.08 5.06 19.45
N ASP A 314 -48.73 5.59 20.62
CA ASP A 314 -49.34 6.77 21.22
C ASP A 314 -49.22 7.99 20.29
N ALA A 315 -48.04 8.19 19.69
CA ALA A 315 -47.76 9.26 18.72
C ALA A 315 -48.63 9.22 17.45
N LYS A 316 -49.15 8.04 17.06
CA LYS A 316 -50.05 7.90 15.90
C LYS A 316 -51.50 8.22 16.23
N ILE A 317 -51.88 8.15 17.50
CA ILE A 317 -53.26 8.27 17.98
C ILE A 317 -53.57 9.70 18.41
N THR A 318 -52.68 10.34 19.18
CA THR A 318 -52.95 11.68 19.73
C THR A 318 -52.59 12.79 18.77
N LYS A 319 -53.40 13.86 18.78
CA LYS A 319 -53.16 15.13 18.07
C LYS A 319 -53.03 16.31 19.02
N ASP A 320 -52.85 16.03 20.31
CA ASP A 320 -52.66 17.03 21.34
C ASP A 320 -51.35 17.81 21.09
N PRO A 321 -51.40 19.14 20.86
CA PRO A 321 -50.21 19.96 20.62
C PRO A 321 -49.18 19.85 21.74
N ASP A 322 -49.61 19.82 23.00
CA ASP A 322 -48.71 19.77 24.15
C ASP A 322 -47.96 18.44 24.19
N TYR A 323 -48.63 17.33 23.83
CA TYR A 323 -47.98 16.03 23.69
C TYR A 323 -46.97 16.02 22.54
N CYS A 324 -47.32 16.58 21.37
CA CYS A 324 -46.45 16.63 20.20
C CYS A 324 -45.16 17.43 20.47
N ASP A 325 -45.26 18.56 21.17
CA ASP A 325 -44.09 19.39 21.53
C ASP A 325 -43.14 18.66 22.49
N VAL A 326 -43.69 17.97 23.50
CA VAL A 326 -42.90 17.14 24.42
C VAL A 326 -42.31 15.94 23.71
N LEU A 327 -43.04 15.32 22.78
CA LEU A 327 -42.58 14.17 22.00
C LEU A 327 -41.36 14.56 21.16
N GLY A 328 -41.48 15.64 20.38
CA GLY A 328 -40.39 16.16 19.55
C GLY A 328 -39.13 16.46 20.37
N SER A 329 -39.29 17.16 21.50
CA SER A 329 -38.19 17.54 22.39
C SER A 329 -37.54 16.33 23.07
N THR A 330 -38.35 15.38 23.54
CA THR A 330 -37.89 14.14 24.20
C THR A 330 -37.10 13.26 23.26
N LEU A 331 -37.68 12.95 22.09
CA LEU A 331 -37.04 12.08 21.12
C LEU A 331 -35.78 12.74 20.54
N SER A 332 -35.79 14.05 20.30
CA SER A 332 -34.60 14.79 19.83
C SER A 332 -33.47 14.75 20.87
N SER A 333 -33.78 14.86 22.16
CA SER A 333 -32.78 14.74 23.23
C SER A 333 -32.14 13.35 23.27
N ILE A 334 -32.95 12.29 23.21
CA ILE A 334 -32.47 10.90 23.20
C ILE A 334 -31.67 10.62 21.91
N MET A 335 -32.22 11.01 20.76
CA MET A 335 -31.60 10.83 19.45
C MET A 335 -30.26 11.57 19.36
N GLY A 336 -30.18 12.84 19.76
CA GLY A 336 -28.93 13.61 19.74
C GLY A 336 -27.83 12.99 20.61
N TRP A 337 -28.19 12.40 21.75
CA TRP A 337 -27.23 11.67 22.58
C TRP A 337 -26.76 10.36 21.95
N THR A 338 -27.69 9.57 21.40
CA THR A 338 -27.38 8.28 20.76
C THR A 338 -26.57 8.49 19.47
N GLU A 339 -26.98 9.39 18.58
CA GLU A 339 -26.29 9.73 17.35
C GLU A 339 -24.85 10.19 17.59
N LYS A 340 -24.61 11.04 18.58
CA LYS A 340 -23.25 11.51 18.91
C LYS A 340 -22.30 10.35 19.21
N ARG A 341 -22.79 9.25 19.78
CA ARG A 341 -22.02 8.04 20.08
C ARG A 341 -21.92 7.11 18.89
N LEU A 342 -23.01 6.95 18.13
CA LEU A 342 -23.05 6.10 16.95
C LEU A 342 -22.20 6.66 15.81
N LEU A 343 -22.06 7.98 15.68
CA LEU A 343 -21.19 8.61 14.68
C LEU A 343 -19.70 8.34 14.91
N VAL A 344 -19.31 7.93 16.12
CA VAL A 344 -17.94 7.57 16.54
C VAL A 344 -17.95 6.29 17.39
N TYR A 345 -18.72 5.28 16.99
CA TYR A 345 -18.91 4.06 17.78
C TYR A 345 -17.60 3.26 17.99
N HIS A 346 -16.64 3.36 17.08
CA HIS A 346 -15.32 2.74 17.22
C HIS A 346 -14.52 3.27 18.41
N GLU A 347 -14.78 4.51 18.83
CA GLU A 347 -14.15 5.18 19.97
C GLU A 347 -15.00 5.02 21.24
N THR A 348 -16.33 5.03 21.08
CA THR A 348 -17.27 4.96 22.19
C THR A 348 -17.41 3.55 22.75
N PHE A 349 -17.39 2.53 21.88
CA PHE A 349 -17.66 1.14 22.25
C PHE A 349 -16.41 0.27 22.13
N ASN A 350 -16.09 -0.43 23.21
CA ASN A 350 -15.03 -1.40 23.33
C ASN A 350 -15.59 -2.76 23.76
N THR A 351 -14.72 -3.74 23.99
CA THR A 351 -15.12 -5.09 24.41
C THR A 351 -15.90 -5.13 25.72
N GLY A 352 -15.73 -4.15 26.61
CA GLY A 352 -16.41 -4.08 27.91
C GLY A 352 -17.84 -3.55 27.86
N ASN A 353 -18.21 -2.75 26.85
CA ASN A 353 -19.55 -2.14 26.74
C ASN A 353 -20.27 -2.44 25.42
N ILE A 354 -19.74 -3.35 24.60
CA ILE A 354 -20.27 -3.68 23.27
C ILE A 354 -21.75 -4.12 23.29
N TYR A 355 -22.22 -4.75 24.37
CA TYR A 355 -23.62 -5.16 24.51
C TYR A 355 -24.60 -3.98 24.49
N SER A 356 -24.18 -2.81 24.99
CA SER A 356 -25.00 -1.59 24.99
C SER A 356 -25.20 -1.01 23.58
N LEU A 357 -24.30 -1.31 22.63
CA LEU A 357 -24.38 -0.82 21.26
C LEU A 357 -25.69 -1.24 20.58
N GLN A 358 -26.11 -2.50 20.77
CA GLN A 358 -27.33 -3.01 20.16
C GLN A 358 -28.55 -2.18 20.60
N TYR A 359 -28.67 -1.92 21.90
CA TYR A 359 -29.79 -1.14 22.44
C TYR A 359 -29.72 0.33 22.00
N ILE A 360 -28.54 0.94 22.02
CA ILE A 360 -28.35 2.33 21.61
C ILE A 360 -28.69 2.52 20.12
N VAL A 361 -28.30 1.58 19.26
CA VAL A 361 -28.70 1.57 17.84
C VAL A 361 -30.21 1.43 17.71
N SER A 362 -30.83 0.50 18.44
CA SER A 362 -32.27 0.28 18.38
C SER A 362 -33.09 1.49 18.84
N ILE A 363 -32.71 2.09 19.97
CA ILE A 363 -33.30 3.33 20.52
C ILE A 363 -33.10 4.49 19.53
N GLY A 364 -31.88 4.69 19.03
CA GLY A 364 -31.59 5.76 18.07
C GLY A 364 -32.39 5.64 16.77
N ILE A 365 -32.55 4.42 16.25
CA ILE A 365 -33.39 4.18 15.07
C ILE A 365 -34.87 4.41 15.40
N SER A 366 -35.36 3.87 16.52
CA SER A 366 -36.78 3.97 16.89
C SER A 366 -37.19 5.41 17.14
N THR A 367 -36.37 6.19 17.87
CA THR A 367 -36.59 7.63 18.09
C THR A 367 -36.60 8.40 16.77
N SER A 368 -35.66 8.13 15.86
CA SER A 368 -35.65 8.76 14.54
C SER A 368 -36.88 8.41 13.70
N LYS A 369 -37.34 7.14 13.72
CA LYS A 369 -38.52 6.74 12.96
C LYS A 369 -39.76 7.48 13.42
N ILE A 370 -39.97 7.53 14.75
CA ILE A 370 -41.13 8.23 15.33
C ILE A 370 -41.07 9.72 14.99
N LEU A 371 -39.90 10.36 15.03
CA LEU A 371 -39.74 11.78 14.65
C LEU A 371 -40.06 12.04 13.18
N VAL A 372 -39.57 11.20 12.26
CA VAL A 372 -39.85 11.34 10.82
C VAL A 372 -41.35 11.13 10.55
N GLU A 373 -41.93 10.07 11.11
CA GLU A 373 -43.36 9.76 10.96
C GLU A 373 -44.28 10.85 11.53
N THR A 374 -43.82 11.61 12.53
CA THR A 374 -44.61 12.69 13.17
C THR A 374 -44.42 14.06 12.52
N GLN A 375 -43.25 14.35 11.92
CA GLN A 375 -43.03 15.57 11.14
C GLN A 375 -43.68 15.53 9.74
N ASP A 376 -43.79 14.35 9.12
CA ASP A 376 -44.40 14.18 7.79
C ASP A 376 -45.95 14.20 7.77
N ILE A 377 -46.62 14.35 8.93
CA ILE A 377 -48.10 14.45 9.01
C ILE A 377 -48.62 15.76 8.36
N SER A 378 -47.74 16.69 7.97
CA SER A 378 -48.09 17.92 7.23
C SER A 378 -48.36 17.71 5.73
N TYR A 379 -48.00 16.58 5.13
CA TYR A 379 -48.29 16.30 3.71
C TYR A 379 -48.63 14.82 3.52
N GLU A 380 -49.93 14.52 3.34
CA GLU A 380 -50.37 13.20 2.88
C GLU A 380 -49.67 12.82 1.57
N TYR A 381 -48.77 11.83 1.60
CA TYR A 381 -48.64 10.83 0.54
C TYR A 381 -47.91 9.59 1.05
N HIS A 382 -48.51 8.43 0.80
CA HIS A 382 -48.02 7.11 1.20
C HIS A 382 -46.65 6.81 0.58
N SER A 383 -45.64 6.59 1.43
CA SER A 383 -44.48 5.76 1.10
C SER A 383 -44.50 4.55 2.03
N GLY A 384 -44.98 3.41 1.53
CA GLY A 384 -45.06 2.16 2.29
C GLY A 384 -43.69 1.63 2.75
N VAL A 385 -43.72 0.56 3.54
CA VAL A 385 -42.63 -0.26 4.15
C VAL A 385 -41.25 -0.21 3.46
N LYS A 386 -41.19 -0.05 2.14
CA LYS A 386 -39.96 0.10 1.36
C LYS A 386 -39.19 1.40 1.65
N GLY A 387 -39.87 2.51 1.94
CA GLY A 387 -39.25 3.79 2.31
C GLY A 387 -38.64 3.76 3.71
N ASP A 388 -39.35 3.19 4.69
CA ASP A 388 -38.87 3.06 6.08
C ASP A 388 -37.59 2.21 6.18
N ILE A 389 -37.52 1.14 5.40
CA ILE A 389 -36.33 0.27 5.34
C ILE A 389 -35.14 1.04 4.76
N ASP A 390 -35.36 1.94 3.81
CA ASP A 390 -34.30 2.73 3.17
C ASP A 390 -33.74 3.81 4.10
N VAL A 391 -34.61 4.48 4.87
CA VAL A 391 -34.20 5.48 5.88
C VAL A 391 -33.33 4.85 6.98
N VAL A 392 -33.72 3.67 7.48
CA VAL A 392 -32.92 2.94 8.48
C VAL A 392 -31.55 2.57 7.93
N ARG A 393 -31.52 2.02 6.72
CA ARG A 393 -30.26 1.63 6.07
C ARG A 393 -29.34 2.83 5.90
N SER A 394 -29.85 3.91 5.31
CA SER A 394 -29.10 5.16 5.08
C SER A 394 -28.49 5.73 6.37
N ARG A 395 -29.23 5.69 7.49
CA ARG A 395 -28.71 6.12 8.79
C ARG A 395 -27.60 5.21 9.33
N ILE A 396 -27.79 3.90 9.28
CA ILE A 396 -26.74 2.95 9.70
C ILE A 396 -25.49 3.13 8.85
N GLU A 397 -25.63 3.27 7.53
CA GLU A 397 -24.49 3.54 6.66
C GLU A 397 -23.79 4.85 7.02
N THR A 398 -24.54 5.89 7.40
CA THR A 398 -23.97 7.16 7.86
C THR A 398 -23.16 6.98 9.14
N TYR A 399 -23.64 6.19 10.11
CA TYR A 399 -22.90 5.88 11.34
C TYR A 399 -21.62 5.09 11.05
N ILE A 400 -21.70 4.04 10.21
CA ILE A 400 -20.54 3.24 9.77
C ILE A 400 -19.50 4.14 9.09
N ARG A 401 -19.92 4.92 8.09
CA ARG A 401 -19.03 5.81 7.33
C ARG A 401 -18.37 6.86 8.23
N SER A 402 -19.14 7.52 9.08
CA SER A 402 -18.64 8.55 10.00
C SER A 402 -17.63 7.96 10.99
N SER A 403 -18.00 6.85 11.63
CA SER A 403 -17.15 6.28 12.67
C SER A 403 -15.85 5.72 12.11
N LEU A 404 -15.87 5.09 10.94
CA LEU A 404 -14.66 4.57 10.30
C LEU A 404 -13.77 5.70 9.77
N ARG A 405 -14.34 6.79 9.26
CA ARG A 405 -13.56 7.98 8.88
C ARG A 405 -12.85 8.59 10.09
N SER A 406 -13.54 8.69 11.23
CA SER A 406 -12.93 9.17 12.49
C SER A 406 -11.81 8.23 12.95
N ALA A 407 -12.07 6.92 13.01
CA ALA A 407 -11.08 5.92 13.40
C ALA A 407 -9.86 5.90 12.46
N PHE A 408 -10.08 5.99 11.15
CA PHE A 408 -9.00 6.09 10.16
C PHE A 408 -8.17 7.36 10.38
N ALA A 409 -8.80 8.52 10.57
CA ALA A 409 -8.10 9.77 10.85
C ALA A 409 -7.24 9.69 12.13
N GLN A 410 -7.75 9.07 13.20
CA GLN A 410 -6.96 8.83 14.42
C GLN A 410 -5.76 7.92 14.17
N THR A 411 -5.93 6.83 13.41
CA THR A 411 -4.79 5.95 13.07
C THR A 411 -3.70 6.66 12.27
N MET A 412 -4.09 7.64 11.43
CA MET A 412 -3.16 8.53 10.73
C MET A 412 -2.43 9.49 11.68
N GLU A 413 -3.14 10.17 12.59
CA GLU A 413 -2.53 11.11 13.55
C GLU A 413 -1.57 10.42 14.54
N GLU A 414 -1.92 9.22 15.02
CA GLU A 414 -1.03 8.39 15.84
C GLU A 414 0.22 7.93 15.07
N GLY A 415 0.07 7.66 13.77
CA GLY A 415 1.19 7.32 12.90
C GLY A 415 2.11 8.52 12.66
N ALA A 416 1.54 9.71 12.48
CA ALA A 416 2.26 10.96 12.25
C ALA A 416 2.97 11.50 13.50
N SER A 417 2.41 11.30 14.69
CA SER A 417 3.01 11.74 15.97
C SER A 417 4.19 10.87 16.42
N LYS A 418 4.24 9.59 15.98
CA LYS A 418 5.31 8.65 16.32
C LYS A 418 6.50 8.66 15.34
N LEU A 419 6.36 9.28 14.17
CA LEU A 419 7.37 9.27 13.10
C LEU A 419 7.68 10.72 12.67
N SER A 420 8.91 11.16 12.93
CA SER A 420 9.46 12.45 12.48
C SER A 420 9.13 12.73 11.00
N SER A 421 8.77 13.99 10.72
CA SER A 421 8.34 14.56 9.41
C SER A 421 9.21 14.22 8.19
N ARG A 422 10.36 13.57 8.36
CA ARG A 422 11.30 13.19 7.30
C ARG A 422 10.98 11.87 6.60
N ASN A 423 10.14 10.99 7.19
CA ASN A 423 9.82 9.66 6.65
C ASN A 423 8.29 9.42 6.49
N ARG A 424 7.62 10.17 5.58
CA ARG A 424 6.21 9.89 5.21
C ARG A 424 6.01 8.54 4.50
N ARG A 425 7.07 7.96 3.91
CA ARG A 425 6.97 6.80 3.00
C ARG A 425 6.68 5.48 3.75
N PRO A 426 7.38 5.11 4.83
CA PRO A 426 7.04 3.92 5.62
C PRO A 426 5.73 4.06 6.43
N ALA A 427 5.21 5.28 6.58
CA ALA A 427 3.97 5.51 7.32
C ALA A 427 2.74 4.96 6.57
N LEU A 428 2.74 5.01 5.23
CA LEU A 428 1.59 4.56 4.42
C LEU A 428 1.47 3.03 4.39
N SER A 429 2.58 2.28 4.44
CA SER A 429 2.55 0.82 4.51
C SER A 429 2.06 0.34 5.88
N ILE A 430 2.43 1.03 6.95
CA ILE A 430 1.88 0.81 8.30
C ILE A 430 0.39 1.18 8.34
N LEU A 431 -0.01 2.29 7.73
CA LEU A 431 -1.39 2.70 7.62
C LEU A 431 -2.24 1.66 6.88
N ALA A 432 -1.72 1.09 5.78
CA ALA A 432 -2.41 0.03 5.05
C ALA A 432 -2.68 -1.18 5.94
N LYS A 433 -1.67 -1.61 6.73
CA LYS A 433 -1.83 -2.70 7.69
C LYS A 433 -2.86 -2.36 8.78
N LYS A 434 -2.78 -1.19 9.40
CA LYS A 434 -3.76 -0.73 10.41
C LYS A 434 -5.18 -0.63 9.84
N THR A 435 -5.31 -0.27 8.57
CA THR A 435 -6.60 -0.19 7.86
C THR A 435 -7.19 -1.59 7.66
N SER A 436 -6.36 -2.58 7.33
CA SER A 436 -6.77 -3.99 7.28
C SER A 436 -7.20 -4.49 8.67
N ASP A 437 -6.43 -4.18 9.72
CA ASP A 437 -6.78 -4.53 11.11
C ASP A 437 -8.12 -3.89 11.53
N LEU A 438 -8.38 -2.64 11.13
CA LEU A 438 -9.65 -1.94 11.38
C LEU A 438 -10.82 -2.59 10.63
N ALA A 439 -10.62 -2.99 9.38
CA ALA A 439 -11.62 -3.73 8.59
C ALA A 439 -11.97 -5.08 9.23
N ILE A 440 -10.96 -5.83 9.70
CA ILE A 440 -11.13 -7.10 10.40
C ILE A 440 -11.89 -6.90 11.73
N LYS A 441 -11.55 -5.85 12.49
CA LYS A 441 -12.26 -5.49 13.73
C LYS A 441 -13.72 -5.17 13.46
N GLU A 442 -14.00 -4.38 12.42
CA GLU A 442 -15.36 -4.03 12.00
C GLU A 442 -16.18 -5.27 11.63
N LYS A 443 -15.62 -6.14 10.77
CA LYS A 443 -16.24 -7.42 10.37
C LYS A 443 -16.58 -8.31 11.56
N ASN A 444 -15.67 -8.42 12.54
CA ASN A 444 -15.80 -9.40 13.62
C ASN A 444 -16.59 -8.90 14.83
N VAL A 445 -16.55 -7.60 15.14
CA VAL A 445 -17.10 -7.04 16.39
C VAL A 445 -18.41 -6.30 16.14
N TYR A 446 -18.44 -5.37 15.18
CA TYR A 446 -19.55 -4.42 15.04
C TYR A 446 -20.55 -4.87 13.96
N SER A 447 -20.06 -5.35 12.82
CA SER A 447 -20.89 -5.81 11.70
C SER A 447 -21.92 -6.89 12.08
N PRO A 448 -21.65 -7.90 12.94
CA PRO A 448 -22.66 -8.86 13.37
C PRO A 448 -23.84 -8.24 14.12
N ILE A 449 -23.60 -7.14 14.85
CA ILE A 449 -24.64 -6.39 15.57
C ILE A 449 -25.44 -5.55 14.57
N LEU A 450 -24.75 -4.84 13.67
CA LEU A 450 -25.36 -3.94 12.68
C LEU A 450 -26.15 -4.68 11.58
N LYS A 451 -25.88 -5.97 11.36
CA LYS A 451 -26.58 -6.82 10.37
C LYS A 451 -28.09 -6.92 10.62
N LYS A 452 -28.56 -6.59 11.83
CA LYS A 452 -29.99 -6.49 12.18
C LYS A 452 -30.72 -5.36 11.44
N TRP A 453 -30.02 -4.29 11.07
CA TRP A 453 -30.61 -3.09 10.46
C TRP A 453 -30.08 -2.78 9.05
N HIS A 454 -28.92 -3.33 8.69
CA HIS A 454 -28.32 -3.16 7.37
C HIS A 454 -27.88 -4.53 6.80
N PRO A 455 -28.18 -4.84 5.53
CA PRO A 455 -27.85 -6.15 4.96
C PRO A 455 -26.34 -6.37 4.72
N LEU A 456 -25.58 -5.30 4.49
CA LEU A 456 -24.14 -5.32 4.18
C LEU A 456 -23.29 -4.35 5.03
N PRO A 457 -23.29 -4.48 6.37
CA PRO A 457 -22.59 -3.52 7.22
C PRO A 457 -21.07 -3.58 7.02
N ALA A 458 -20.49 -4.78 6.90
CA ALA A 458 -19.05 -4.95 6.68
C ALA A 458 -18.65 -4.47 5.28
N GLY A 459 -19.53 -4.65 4.29
CA GLY A 459 -19.35 -4.14 2.94
C GLY A 459 -19.23 -2.62 2.88
N VAL A 460 -20.18 -1.91 3.49
CA VAL A 460 -20.15 -0.43 3.57
C VAL A 460 -18.91 0.05 4.31
N ALA A 461 -18.49 -0.69 5.34
CA ALA A 461 -17.27 -0.39 6.07
C ALA A 461 -16.01 -0.48 5.21
N VAL A 462 -15.79 -1.60 4.52
CA VAL A 462 -14.59 -1.79 3.70
C VAL A 462 -14.57 -0.86 2.49
N ALA A 463 -15.73 -0.52 1.90
CA ALA A 463 -15.82 0.49 0.86
C ALA A 463 -15.42 1.89 1.38
N THR A 464 -15.78 2.21 2.62
CA THR A 464 -15.37 3.48 3.26
C THR A 464 -13.87 3.51 3.50
N LEU A 465 -13.31 2.45 4.08
CA LEU A 465 -11.87 2.34 4.34
C LEU A 465 -11.05 2.35 3.04
N HIS A 466 -11.56 1.68 2.01
CA HIS A 466 -11.00 1.71 0.66
C HIS A 466 -10.88 3.14 0.15
N ALA A 467 -11.99 3.90 0.13
CA ALA A 467 -11.99 5.27 -0.34
C ALA A 467 -11.08 6.21 0.49
N CYS A 468 -11.01 6.00 1.82
CA CYS A 468 -10.10 6.76 2.68
C CYS A 468 -8.64 6.51 2.32
N PHE A 469 -8.24 5.23 2.19
CA PHE A 469 -6.86 4.88 1.85
C PHE A 469 -6.50 5.24 0.40
N GLU A 470 -7.43 5.11 -0.54
CA GLU A 470 -7.26 5.49 -1.95
C GLU A 470 -6.85 6.96 -2.10
N ASN A 471 -7.48 7.86 -1.33
CA ASN A 471 -7.15 9.28 -1.37
C ASN A 471 -5.70 9.55 -0.93
N GLU A 472 -5.24 8.85 0.11
CA GLU A 472 -3.86 8.95 0.59
C GLU A 472 -2.86 8.32 -0.40
N LEU A 473 -3.23 7.18 -0.99
CA LEU A 473 -2.43 6.51 -2.01
C LEU A 473 -2.29 7.37 -3.28
N LYS A 474 -3.35 8.05 -3.73
CA LYS A 474 -3.31 8.97 -4.88
C LYS A 474 -2.39 10.17 -4.62
N GLN A 475 -2.41 10.73 -3.42
CA GLN A 475 -1.48 11.80 -3.05
C GLN A 475 -0.03 11.31 -3.03
N PHE A 476 0.19 10.07 -2.58
CA PHE A 476 1.51 9.44 -2.61
C PHE A 476 2.00 9.19 -4.04
N THR A 477 1.17 8.62 -4.92
CA THR A 477 1.56 8.32 -6.31
C THR A 477 1.76 9.57 -7.15
N ALA A 478 1.03 10.66 -6.91
CA ALA A 478 1.27 11.93 -7.59
C ALA A 478 2.66 12.54 -7.31
N GLY A 479 3.26 12.21 -6.16
CA GLY A 479 4.60 12.68 -5.77
C GLY A 479 5.74 11.71 -6.07
N LEU A 480 5.46 10.54 -6.65
CA LEU A 480 6.45 9.50 -6.94
C LEU A 480 7.10 9.71 -8.30
N THR A 481 8.39 10.07 -8.31
CA THR A 481 9.20 10.19 -9.53
C THR A 481 10.16 9.01 -9.73
N GLU A 482 10.59 8.36 -8.64
CA GLU A 482 11.62 7.31 -8.65
C GLU A 482 11.17 6.09 -7.83
N LEU A 483 11.61 4.90 -8.27
CA LEU A 483 11.38 3.67 -7.54
C LEU A 483 12.38 3.54 -6.37
N THR A 484 11.86 3.55 -5.15
CA THR A 484 12.63 3.31 -3.92
C THR A 484 12.10 2.09 -3.18
N PRO A 485 12.91 1.42 -2.33
CA PRO A 485 12.45 0.28 -1.53
C PRO A 485 11.21 0.61 -0.69
N ASP A 486 11.16 1.80 -0.10
CA ASP A 486 9.99 2.29 0.64
C ASP A 486 8.74 2.41 -0.24
N ALA A 487 8.89 2.92 -1.47
CA ALA A 487 7.77 3.04 -2.41
C ALA A 487 7.25 1.67 -2.86
N ALA A 488 8.15 0.72 -3.11
CA ALA A 488 7.79 -0.66 -3.41
C ALA A 488 7.03 -1.32 -2.24
N GLN A 489 7.48 -1.09 -1.01
CA GLN A 489 6.81 -1.59 0.20
C GLN A 489 5.39 -1.02 0.35
N VAL A 490 5.20 0.28 0.11
CA VAL A 490 3.88 0.93 0.15
C VAL A 490 2.94 0.35 -0.89
N LEU A 491 3.38 0.25 -2.15
CA LEU A 491 2.56 -0.28 -3.24
C LEU A 491 2.18 -1.76 -3.00
N LYS A 492 3.10 -2.56 -2.44
CA LYS A 492 2.81 -3.96 -2.04
C LYS A 492 1.81 -4.04 -0.89
N ALA A 493 1.93 -3.16 0.10
CA ALA A 493 0.98 -3.10 1.21
C ALA A 493 -0.41 -2.64 0.74
N ALA A 494 -0.47 -1.72 -0.22
CA ALA A 494 -1.72 -1.27 -0.86
C ALA A 494 -2.40 -2.40 -1.66
N ASP A 495 -1.65 -3.13 -2.49
CA ASP A 495 -2.16 -4.30 -3.24
C ASP A 495 -2.69 -5.40 -2.30
N LYS A 496 -1.99 -5.65 -1.19
CA LYS A 496 -2.47 -6.58 -0.15
C LYS A 496 -3.75 -6.07 0.51
N LEU A 497 -3.79 -4.80 0.93
CA LEU A 497 -4.96 -4.20 1.57
C LEU A 497 -6.18 -4.29 0.65
N GLU A 498 -6.04 -3.97 -0.63
CA GLU A 498 -7.12 -4.10 -1.60
C GLU A 498 -7.71 -5.52 -1.63
N LYS A 499 -6.85 -6.54 -1.71
CA LYS A 499 -7.28 -7.95 -1.68
C LYS A 499 -7.99 -8.31 -0.39
N ASP A 500 -7.49 -7.86 0.76
CA ASP A 500 -8.11 -8.09 2.06
C ASP A 500 -9.51 -7.45 2.12
N LEU A 501 -9.66 -6.19 1.67
CA LEU A 501 -10.94 -5.45 1.68
C LEU A 501 -11.95 -6.05 0.70
N ILE A 502 -11.53 -6.42 -0.51
CA ILE A 502 -12.38 -7.08 -1.50
C ILE A 502 -12.85 -8.44 -1.00
N HIS A 503 -11.98 -9.20 -0.34
CA HIS A 503 -12.36 -10.50 0.24
C HIS A 503 -13.47 -10.35 1.27
N ILE A 504 -13.33 -9.39 2.21
CA ILE A 504 -14.35 -9.08 3.22
C ILE A 504 -15.68 -8.65 2.56
N ALA A 505 -15.61 -7.81 1.51
CA ALA A 505 -16.80 -7.37 0.78
C ALA A 505 -17.54 -8.52 0.09
N ILE A 506 -16.79 -9.47 -0.51
CA ILE A 506 -17.37 -10.66 -1.15
C ILE A 506 -18.06 -11.52 -0.10
N GLU A 507 -17.38 -11.82 1.01
CA GLU A 507 -17.92 -12.64 2.10
C GLU A 507 -19.21 -12.04 2.70
N ASP A 508 -19.27 -10.72 2.93
CA ASP A 508 -20.47 -10.06 3.46
C ASP A 508 -21.66 -10.14 2.49
N SER A 509 -21.38 -10.26 1.19
CA SER A 509 -22.36 -10.24 0.11
C SER A 509 -22.84 -11.62 -0.38
N MET A 510 -22.35 -12.71 0.22
CA MET A 510 -22.69 -14.08 -0.20
C MET A 510 -24.19 -14.39 -0.17
N ASP A 511 -24.93 -13.74 0.74
CA ASP A 511 -26.37 -13.98 0.94
C ASP A 511 -27.27 -13.12 0.02
N ILE A 512 -26.70 -12.25 -0.83
CA ILE A 512 -27.45 -11.27 -1.63
C ILE A 512 -27.40 -11.61 -3.12
N ALA A 513 -28.54 -11.45 -3.82
CA ALA A 513 -28.71 -11.83 -5.22
C ALA A 513 -27.71 -11.18 -6.22
N ASP A 514 -27.16 -10.01 -5.88
CA ASP A 514 -26.16 -9.30 -6.70
C ASP A 514 -24.72 -9.83 -6.48
N GLY A 515 -24.50 -10.72 -5.51
CA GLY A 515 -23.20 -11.33 -5.22
C GLY A 515 -22.08 -10.31 -4.98
N GLY A 516 -22.43 -9.15 -4.42
CA GLY A 516 -21.48 -8.07 -4.12
C GLY A 516 -21.07 -7.18 -5.29
N LYS A 517 -21.62 -7.35 -6.50
CA LYS A 517 -21.18 -6.58 -7.68
C LYS A 517 -21.36 -5.06 -7.52
N SER A 518 -22.48 -4.61 -6.97
CA SER A 518 -22.73 -3.19 -6.67
C SER A 518 -21.75 -2.62 -5.64
N LEU A 519 -21.31 -3.43 -4.68
CA LEU A 519 -20.34 -3.04 -3.67
C LEU A 519 -18.91 -3.01 -4.22
N VAL A 520 -18.52 -4.02 -5.00
CA VAL A 520 -17.21 -4.06 -5.68
C VAL A 520 -17.08 -2.88 -6.66
N LYS A 521 -18.16 -2.45 -7.31
CA LYS A 521 -18.16 -1.23 -8.14
C LYS A 521 -17.86 0.06 -7.36
N GLN A 522 -18.11 0.10 -6.04
CA GLN A 522 -17.77 1.25 -5.20
C GLN A 522 -16.28 1.25 -4.79
N MET A 523 -15.55 0.16 -5.03
CA MET A 523 -14.14 -0.01 -4.72
C MET A 523 -13.34 -0.19 -6.02
N PRO A 524 -13.10 0.90 -6.79
CA PRO A 524 -12.28 0.82 -7.98
C PRO A 524 -10.86 0.37 -7.61
N PRO A 525 -10.17 -0.43 -8.44
CA PRO A 525 -8.84 -0.90 -8.10
C PRO A 525 -7.87 0.28 -7.90
N TYR A 526 -7.01 0.19 -6.89
CA TYR A 526 -5.92 1.10 -6.60
C TYR A 526 -4.87 1.16 -7.70
N GLU A 527 -4.85 0.17 -8.60
CA GLU A 527 -3.87 0.04 -9.69
C GLU A 527 -2.41 -0.03 -9.22
N ALA A 528 -2.17 -0.34 -7.92
CA ALA A 528 -0.84 -0.33 -7.30
C ALA A 528 0.16 -1.24 -8.04
N GLY A 529 -0.30 -2.40 -8.53
CA GLY A 529 0.53 -3.30 -9.34
C GLY A 529 0.95 -2.71 -10.69
N THR A 530 0.08 -1.91 -11.34
CA THR A 530 0.41 -1.26 -12.61
C THR A 530 1.39 -0.09 -12.42
N VAL A 531 1.19 0.70 -11.37
CA VAL A 531 2.11 1.78 -10.97
C VAL A 531 3.47 1.20 -10.65
N MET A 532 3.53 0.12 -9.87
CA MET A 532 4.77 -0.60 -9.58
C MET A 532 5.45 -1.09 -10.86
N ALA A 533 4.72 -1.73 -11.77
CA ALA A 533 5.29 -2.22 -13.03
C ALA A 533 5.87 -1.09 -13.90
N ASN A 534 5.20 0.06 -13.98
CA ASN A 534 5.67 1.22 -14.73
C ASN A 534 6.92 1.85 -14.08
N LEU A 535 6.95 1.97 -12.75
CA LEU A 535 8.12 2.46 -12.02
C LEU A 535 9.33 1.53 -12.18
N VAL A 536 9.12 0.22 -12.15
CA VAL A 536 10.19 -0.77 -12.40
C VAL A 536 10.73 -0.65 -13.82
N LYS A 537 9.85 -0.52 -14.83
CA LYS A 537 10.30 -0.31 -16.22
C LYS A 537 11.11 0.97 -16.39
N ALA A 538 10.69 2.07 -15.74
CA ALA A 538 11.42 3.33 -15.76
C ALA A 538 12.79 3.21 -15.07
N TRP A 539 12.83 2.57 -13.91
CA TRP A 539 14.07 2.29 -13.17
C TRP A 539 15.03 1.41 -13.97
N ILE A 540 14.55 0.33 -14.60
CA ILE A 540 15.37 -0.54 -15.47
C ILE A 540 15.99 0.28 -16.59
N LYS A 541 15.19 1.11 -17.26
CA LYS A 541 15.66 1.98 -18.35
C LYS A 541 16.76 2.93 -17.85
N GLU A 542 16.56 3.57 -16.70
CA GLU A 542 17.54 4.47 -16.08
C GLU A 542 18.86 3.75 -15.76
N GLN A 543 18.81 2.55 -15.16
CA GLN A 543 20.01 1.77 -14.86
C GLN A 543 20.75 1.34 -16.13
N VAL A 544 20.03 0.93 -17.18
CA VAL A 544 20.63 0.57 -18.47
C VAL A 544 21.26 1.79 -19.14
N ASP A 545 20.59 2.94 -19.12
CA ASP A 545 21.12 4.19 -19.68
C ASP A 545 22.36 4.67 -18.90
N LYS A 546 22.37 4.52 -17.57
CA LYS A 546 23.54 4.80 -16.71
C LYS A 546 24.71 3.88 -17.03
N LEU A 547 24.48 2.56 -17.17
CA LEU A 547 25.52 1.61 -17.55
C LEU A 547 26.07 1.96 -18.94
N LYS A 548 25.22 2.28 -19.91
CA LYS A 548 25.64 2.67 -21.25
C LYS A 548 26.52 3.91 -21.23
N GLY A 549 26.11 4.97 -20.53
CA GLY A 549 26.93 6.19 -20.39
C GLY A 549 28.27 5.94 -19.71
N CYS A 550 28.30 5.09 -18.68
CA CYS A 550 29.55 4.64 -18.05
C CYS A 550 30.42 3.85 -19.04
N THR A 551 29.81 2.97 -19.84
CA THR A 551 30.51 2.17 -20.86
C THR A 551 31.25 3.05 -21.86
N ASP A 552 30.58 4.07 -22.42
CA ASP A 552 31.17 4.99 -23.38
C ASP A 552 32.34 5.76 -22.74
N GLN A 553 32.15 6.31 -21.52
CA GLN A 553 33.19 7.03 -20.79
C GLN A 553 34.42 6.16 -20.51
N LYS A 554 34.23 4.90 -20.11
CA LYS A 554 35.32 3.97 -19.78
C LYS A 554 36.06 3.51 -21.03
N LEU A 555 35.36 3.27 -22.13
CA LEU A 555 35.98 2.90 -23.41
C LEU A 555 36.85 4.03 -23.98
N GLU A 556 36.47 5.30 -23.81
CA GLU A 556 37.28 6.45 -24.23
C GLU A 556 38.57 6.62 -23.40
N GLN A 557 38.55 6.22 -22.13
CA GLN A 557 39.70 6.32 -21.22
C GLN A 557 40.68 5.16 -21.36
N GLU A 558 40.29 4.05 -21.99
CA GLU A 558 41.08 2.82 -22.05
C GLU A 558 42.14 2.88 -23.16
N THR A 559 43.41 2.76 -22.77
CA THR A 559 44.56 2.82 -23.69
C THR A 559 44.97 1.46 -24.25
N TRP A 560 44.43 0.36 -23.72
CA TRP A 560 44.68 -1.03 -24.17
C TRP A 560 46.15 -1.49 -24.10
N ASN A 561 46.91 -0.95 -23.15
CA ASN A 561 48.30 -1.31 -22.92
C ASN A 561 48.46 -1.91 -21.52
N PRO A 562 49.20 -3.02 -21.37
CA PRO A 562 49.51 -3.56 -20.05
C PRO A 562 50.43 -2.59 -19.29
N LYS A 563 50.02 -2.14 -18.10
CA LYS A 563 50.87 -1.35 -17.20
C LYS A 563 51.83 -2.27 -16.45
N ASP A 564 53.07 -1.83 -16.21
CA ASP A 564 54.16 -2.62 -15.61
C ASP A 564 53.84 -3.28 -14.25
N ASN A 565 52.79 -2.83 -13.55
CA ASN A 565 52.37 -3.33 -12.23
C ASN A 565 51.09 -4.20 -12.24
N ASN A 566 50.46 -4.47 -13.38
CA ASN A 566 49.25 -5.29 -13.42
C ASN A 566 49.60 -6.79 -13.41
N ARG A 567 49.49 -7.40 -12.22
CA ARG A 567 49.58 -8.86 -12.03
C ARG A 567 48.48 -9.61 -12.80
N ASP A 568 47.36 -8.92 -13.02
CA ASP A 568 46.20 -9.40 -13.74
C ASP A 568 46.20 -8.82 -15.16
N SER A 569 46.41 -9.68 -16.15
CA SER A 569 46.69 -9.30 -17.53
C SER A 569 45.45 -8.85 -18.33
N PHE A 570 44.50 -8.13 -17.71
CA PHE A 570 43.24 -7.66 -18.33
C PHE A 570 42.88 -6.20 -17.95
N ALA A 571 41.96 -5.59 -18.70
CA ALA A 571 41.60 -4.18 -18.59
C ALA A 571 40.80 -3.85 -17.30
N PRO A 572 41.17 -2.81 -16.54
CA PRO A 572 40.44 -2.42 -15.32
C PRO A 572 39.00 -1.99 -15.61
N SER A 573 38.76 -1.39 -16.78
CA SER A 573 37.43 -1.03 -17.26
C SER A 573 36.46 -2.23 -17.30
N SER A 574 36.95 -3.44 -17.56
CA SER A 574 36.10 -4.64 -17.58
C SER A 574 35.65 -5.07 -16.18
N VAL A 575 36.51 -4.88 -15.17
CA VAL A 575 36.18 -5.17 -13.76
C VAL A 575 35.10 -4.21 -13.27
N GLU A 576 35.29 -2.91 -13.50
CA GLU A 576 34.33 -1.88 -13.08
C GLU A 576 32.98 -2.05 -13.78
N MET A 577 32.97 -2.43 -15.07
CA MET A 577 31.74 -2.73 -15.81
C MET A 577 30.97 -3.90 -15.20
N LEU A 578 31.66 -4.99 -14.84
CA LEU A 578 31.04 -6.15 -14.22
C LEU A 578 30.58 -5.86 -12.78
N GLN A 579 31.33 -5.08 -12.01
CA GLN A 579 30.93 -4.61 -10.69
C GLN A 579 29.65 -3.77 -10.76
N LEU A 580 29.55 -2.84 -11.72
CA LEU A 580 28.35 -2.03 -11.91
C LEU A 580 27.14 -2.89 -12.29
N ILE A 581 27.34 -3.94 -13.10
CA ILE A 581 26.29 -4.92 -13.42
C ILE A 581 25.86 -5.67 -12.15
N GLU A 582 26.80 -6.11 -11.32
CA GLU A 582 26.51 -6.76 -10.03
C GLU A 582 25.72 -5.83 -9.09
N GLU A 583 26.16 -4.58 -8.93
CA GLU A 583 25.47 -3.57 -8.11
C GLU A 583 24.02 -3.31 -8.59
N ILE A 584 23.79 -3.28 -9.91
CA ILE A 584 22.45 -3.12 -10.48
C ILE A 584 21.56 -4.33 -10.14
N PHE A 585 22.11 -5.55 -10.20
CA PHE A 585 21.35 -6.75 -9.81
C PHE A 585 21.05 -6.75 -8.31
N ASP A 586 22.02 -6.42 -7.46
CA ASP A 586 21.82 -6.35 -6.01
C ASP A 586 20.73 -5.33 -5.66
N ALA A 587 20.80 -4.13 -6.25
CA ALA A 587 19.76 -3.11 -6.11
C ALA A 587 18.38 -3.60 -6.59
N PHE A 588 18.33 -4.35 -7.70
CA PHE A 588 17.08 -4.93 -8.20
C PHE A 588 16.46 -5.93 -7.21
N PHE A 589 17.28 -6.79 -6.58
CA PHE A 589 16.81 -7.77 -5.60
C PHE A 589 16.39 -7.13 -4.27
N GLU A 590 17.05 -6.06 -3.84
CA GLU A 590 16.66 -5.31 -2.62
C GLU A 590 15.26 -4.70 -2.72
N LEU A 591 14.81 -4.29 -3.91
CA LEU A 591 13.48 -3.73 -4.13
C LEU A 591 12.33 -4.68 -3.78
N SER A 592 12.60 -5.98 -3.58
CA SER A 592 11.63 -6.98 -3.09
C SER A 592 10.32 -7.03 -3.90
N ILE A 593 10.40 -6.72 -5.20
CA ILE A 593 9.28 -6.71 -6.13
C ILE A 593 8.79 -8.15 -6.29
N PRO A 594 7.48 -8.43 -6.24
CA PRO A 594 6.95 -9.74 -6.62
C PRO A 594 7.43 -10.02 -8.05
N MET A 595 8.33 -10.98 -8.23
CA MET A 595 9.05 -11.21 -9.49
C MET A 595 8.07 -11.46 -10.65
N HIS A 596 7.70 -10.40 -11.35
CA HIS A 596 7.17 -10.53 -12.70
C HIS A 596 8.39 -10.92 -13.55
N THR A 597 8.53 -12.21 -13.80
CA THR A 597 9.67 -12.86 -14.48
C THR A 597 10.13 -12.16 -15.77
N THR A 598 9.22 -11.44 -16.42
CA THR A 598 9.52 -10.61 -17.60
C THR A 598 10.44 -9.43 -17.30
N LEU A 599 10.31 -8.78 -16.13
CA LEU A 599 11.08 -7.57 -15.80
C LEU A 599 12.57 -7.88 -15.56
N LEU A 600 12.87 -9.04 -14.98
CA LEU A 600 14.24 -9.52 -14.82
C LEU A 600 14.88 -9.88 -16.17
N SER A 601 14.08 -10.46 -17.08
CA SER A 601 14.49 -10.73 -18.47
C SER A 601 14.81 -9.43 -19.21
N ASP A 602 13.96 -8.41 -19.07
CA ASP A 602 14.15 -7.09 -19.69
C ASP A 602 15.42 -6.40 -19.17
N LEU A 603 15.67 -6.44 -17.86
CA LEU A 603 16.90 -5.93 -17.26
C LEU A 603 18.13 -6.67 -17.81
N THR A 604 18.12 -8.00 -17.76
CA THR A 604 19.24 -8.84 -18.23
C THR A 604 19.54 -8.57 -19.70
N ALA A 605 18.51 -8.49 -20.55
CA ALA A 605 18.68 -8.17 -21.97
C ALA A 605 19.23 -6.76 -22.20
N GLY A 606 18.85 -5.77 -21.38
CA GLY A 606 19.40 -4.41 -21.43
C GLY A 606 20.88 -4.36 -21.05
N LEU A 607 21.26 -5.04 -19.97
CA LEU A 607 22.64 -5.13 -19.50
C LEU A 607 23.52 -5.92 -20.49
N ASP A 608 23.01 -7.04 -21.02
CA ASP A 608 23.70 -7.87 -22.02
C ASP A 608 23.98 -7.08 -23.31
N LYS A 609 23.06 -6.21 -23.75
CA LYS A 609 23.32 -5.31 -24.89
C LYS A 609 24.44 -4.31 -24.61
N CYS A 610 24.52 -3.75 -23.40
CA CYS A 610 25.57 -2.81 -23.03
C CYS A 610 26.94 -3.51 -22.97
N LEU A 611 27.00 -4.69 -22.35
CA LEU A 611 28.22 -5.49 -22.29
C LEU A 611 28.64 -6.02 -23.66
N HIS A 612 27.70 -6.44 -24.50
CA HIS A 612 27.96 -6.82 -25.89
C HIS A 612 28.56 -5.65 -26.68
N TYR A 613 28.05 -4.43 -26.50
CA TYR A 613 28.63 -3.23 -27.10
C TYR A 613 30.07 -3.00 -26.64
N TYR A 614 30.35 -3.13 -25.34
CA TYR A 614 31.71 -3.08 -24.80
C TYR A 614 32.63 -4.12 -25.46
N VAL A 615 32.21 -5.38 -25.51
CA VAL A 615 32.95 -6.50 -26.14
C VAL A 615 33.22 -6.23 -27.62
N SER A 616 32.24 -5.71 -28.36
CA SER A 616 32.40 -5.32 -29.77
C SER A 616 33.47 -4.23 -29.94
N LYS A 617 33.52 -3.25 -29.03
CA LYS A 617 34.52 -2.17 -29.05
C LYS A 617 35.92 -2.65 -28.69
N VAL A 618 36.08 -3.63 -27.80
CA VAL A 618 37.39 -4.27 -27.52
C VAL A 618 38.03 -4.84 -28.81
N LYS A 619 37.21 -5.34 -29.74
CA LYS A 619 37.68 -5.87 -31.02
C LYS A 619 37.98 -4.78 -32.06
N SER A 620 37.34 -3.62 -31.94
CA SER A 620 37.46 -2.56 -32.93
C SER A 620 38.90 -2.02 -33.00
N GLY A 621 39.39 -1.80 -34.21
CA GLY A 621 40.75 -1.28 -34.46
C GLY A 621 41.88 -2.33 -34.50
N CYS A 622 41.60 -3.63 -34.34
CA CYS A 622 42.62 -4.69 -34.38
C CYS A 622 43.00 -5.20 -35.78
N GLY A 623 42.34 -4.72 -36.86
CA GLY A 623 42.53 -5.20 -38.23
C GLY A 623 41.80 -6.51 -38.53
N THR A 624 41.82 -6.95 -39.79
CA THR A 624 41.30 -8.26 -40.23
C THR A 624 42.42 -9.08 -40.88
N GLN A 625 42.31 -10.42 -40.86
CA GLN A 625 43.26 -11.31 -41.53
C GLN A 625 43.54 -10.89 -42.99
N SER A 626 42.52 -10.43 -43.71
CA SER A 626 42.62 -9.96 -45.10
C SER A 626 43.44 -8.69 -45.28
N THR A 627 43.55 -7.83 -44.26
CA THR A 627 44.36 -6.61 -44.32
C THR A 627 45.85 -6.85 -44.11
N VAL A 628 46.23 -8.00 -43.55
CA VAL A 628 47.60 -8.32 -43.14
C VAL A 628 48.28 -9.31 -44.08
N PHE A 629 47.51 -10.10 -44.85
CA PHE A 629 48.08 -11.06 -45.80
C PHE A 629 48.70 -10.35 -47.01
N PRO A 630 49.95 -10.68 -47.40
CA PRO A 630 50.62 -10.00 -48.51
C PRO A 630 49.98 -10.32 -49.86
N GLN A 631 49.95 -9.33 -50.76
CA GLN A 631 49.52 -9.56 -52.14
C GLN A 631 50.50 -10.49 -52.85
N LEU A 632 49.97 -11.45 -53.61
CA LEU A 632 50.79 -12.43 -54.34
C LEU A 632 51.62 -11.72 -55.42
N PRO A 633 52.94 -11.95 -55.50
CA PRO A 633 53.77 -11.36 -56.54
C PRO A 633 53.37 -11.91 -57.91
N HIS A 634 53.62 -11.11 -58.93
CA HIS A 634 53.48 -11.52 -60.33
C HIS A 634 54.35 -12.75 -60.63
N LEU A 635 53.83 -13.66 -61.46
CA LEU A 635 54.55 -14.88 -61.84
C LEU A 635 55.73 -14.53 -62.76
N THR A 636 56.92 -14.96 -62.36
CA THR A 636 58.17 -14.85 -63.13
C THR A 636 58.77 -16.24 -63.34
N ARG A 637 59.70 -16.38 -64.28
CA ARG A 637 60.52 -17.59 -64.45
C ARG A 637 61.97 -17.33 -64.04
N CYS A 638 62.69 -18.33 -63.55
CA CYS A 638 64.09 -18.17 -63.13
C CYS A 638 65.03 -17.74 -64.27
N ASP A 639 66.06 -16.97 -63.93
CA ASP A 639 67.18 -16.69 -64.85
C ASP A 639 68.29 -17.74 -64.70
N VAL A 640 68.18 -18.81 -65.50
CA VAL A 640 69.22 -19.83 -65.63
C VAL A 640 70.32 -19.25 -66.51
N GLY A 641 71.24 -18.49 -65.92
CA GLY A 641 72.29 -17.75 -66.63
C GLY A 641 73.10 -18.63 -67.61
N SER A 642 73.36 -18.11 -68.81
CA SER A 642 74.32 -18.70 -69.76
C SER A 642 75.73 -18.57 -69.19
N LYS A 643 76.40 -19.70 -68.94
CA LYS A 643 77.80 -19.76 -68.48
C LYS A 643 78.75 -19.12 -69.51
N LEU A 644 78.91 -17.80 -69.52
CA LEU A 644 80.01 -17.06 -70.15
C LEU A 644 80.01 -15.64 -69.59
N PHE A 645 81.16 -15.24 -69.01
CA PHE A 645 81.46 -14.00 -68.28
C PHE A 645 81.04 -13.94 -66.80
N LYS A 646 81.94 -14.39 -65.92
CA LYS A 646 82.12 -13.78 -64.60
C LYS A 646 82.63 -12.34 -64.82
N LYS A 647 81.75 -11.35 -64.72
CA LYS A 647 82.17 -9.97 -64.47
C LYS A 647 81.75 -9.64 -63.04
N ASN A 648 82.73 -9.29 -62.22
CA ASN A 648 82.53 -8.78 -60.87
C ASN A 648 81.64 -7.53 -60.93
N GLU A 649 80.33 -7.69 -60.78
CA GLU A 649 79.45 -6.62 -60.36
C GLU A 649 79.41 -6.64 -58.83
N LYS A 650 79.84 -5.50 -58.29
CA LYS A 650 79.83 -5.19 -56.86
C LYS A 650 78.48 -5.58 -56.28
N GLN A 651 78.50 -6.20 -55.10
CA GLN A 651 77.36 -6.24 -54.20
C GLN A 651 76.87 -4.80 -54.00
N GLN A 652 75.89 -4.37 -54.79
CA GLN A 652 74.99 -3.33 -54.34
C GLN A 652 74.25 -3.96 -53.18
N PHE A 653 74.65 -3.59 -51.97
CA PHE A 653 73.72 -3.56 -50.85
C PHE A 653 72.39 -3.03 -51.41
N PRO A 654 71.25 -3.68 -51.17
CA PRO A 654 70.02 -2.95 -51.26
C PRO A 654 70.25 -1.76 -50.34
N VAL A 655 70.30 -0.56 -50.93
CA VAL A 655 70.05 0.67 -50.21
C VAL A 655 68.90 0.31 -49.30
N LYS A 656 69.10 0.48 -47.97
CA LYS A 656 68.00 0.63 -47.03
C LYS A 656 66.99 1.51 -47.76
N ARG A 657 65.95 0.92 -48.35
CA ARG A 657 64.67 1.60 -48.39
C ARG A 657 64.38 1.69 -46.92
N GLY A 658 64.81 2.82 -46.35
CA GLY A 658 64.31 3.25 -45.08
C GLY A 658 62.83 2.98 -45.16
N SER A 659 62.36 2.24 -44.17
CA SER A 659 60.98 2.33 -43.77
C SER A 659 60.63 3.82 -43.76
N GLN A 660 60.11 4.32 -44.87
CA GLN A 660 59.31 5.52 -44.90
C GLN A 660 57.94 5.08 -44.41
N VAL A 661 57.91 4.69 -43.13
CA VAL A 661 56.81 5.02 -42.27
C VAL A 661 57.43 5.99 -41.28
N GLY A 662 57.35 7.27 -41.63
CA GLY A 662 57.47 8.32 -40.64
C GLY A 662 56.52 7.96 -39.51
N SER A 663 57.11 7.72 -38.34
CA SER A 663 56.43 7.82 -37.06
C SER A 663 55.62 9.12 -37.05
N THR A 664 54.31 8.98 -37.03
CA THR A 664 53.45 9.71 -36.10
C THR A 664 52.28 8.80 -35.79
N THR A 665 52.26 8.35 -34.51
CA THR A 665 51.25 7.52 -33.84
C THR A 665 51.04 6.12 -34.41
N GLY A 666 52.05 5.26 -34.29
CA GLY A 666 51.81 3.81 -34.30
C GLY A 666 50.88 3.47 -33.13
N ASN A 667 49.68 2.99 -33.44
CA ASN A 667 48.65 2.66 -32.47
C ASN A 667 49.19 1.56 -31.52
N GLU A 668 49.69 1.94 -30.34
CA GLU A 668 50.28 1.00 -29.36
C GLU A 668 49.29 -0.13 -28.98
N ALA A 669 47.99 0.13 -29.11
CA ALA A 669 46.89 -0.83 -28.95
C ALA A 669 46.92 -2.00 -29.95
N SER A 670 47.62 -1.86 -31.07
CA SER A 670 47.83 -2.90 -32.09
C SER A 670 49.13 -3.68 -31.89
N SER A 671 49.89 -3.40 -30.82
CA SER A 671 51.08 -4.16 -30.44
C SER A 671 50.73 -5.54 -29.90
N LEU A 672 51.65 -6.50 -30.00
CA LEU A 672 51.46 -7.86 -29.47
C LEU A 672 51.06 -7.87 -27.97
N PRO A 673 51.69 -7.09 -27.06
CA PRO A 673 51.23 -7.00 -25.68
C PRO A 673 49.80 -6.44 -25.54
N GLY A 674 49.43 -5.41 -26.32
CA GLY A 674 48.08 -4.83 -26.30
C GLY A 674 47.00 -5.79 -26.82
N LEU A 675 47.29 -6.56 -27.86
CA LEU A 675 46.39 -7.59 -28.37
C LEU A 675 46.22 -8.76 -27.39
N CYS A 676 47.31 -9.22 -26.75
CA CYS A 676 47.24 -10.20 -25.67
C CYS A 676 46.37 -9.70 -24.50
N PHE A 677 46.51 -8.42 -24.12
CA PHE A 677 45.72 -7.79 -23.07
C PHE A 677 44.22 -7.74 -23.40
N ARG A 678 43.87 -7.43 -24.65
CA ARG A 678 42.48 -7.49 -25.15
C ARG A 678 41.91 -8.92 -25.12
N ILE A 679 42.69 -9.91 -25.55
CA ILE A 679 42.29 -11.34 -25.50
C ILE A 679 41.98 -11.76 -24.06
N ASN A 680 42.85 -11.41 -23.12
CA ASN A 680 42.66 -11.71 -21.70
C ASN A 680 41.44 -11.00 -21.10
N THR A 681 41.19 -9.77 -21.52
CA THR A 681 40.00 -9.00 -21.11
C THR A 681 38.71 -9.72 -21.52
N LEU A 682 38.63 -10.23 -22.75
CA LEU A 682 37.47 -11.01 -23.19
C LEU A 682 37.33 -12.35 -22.42
N GLN A 683 38.45 -13.02 -22.12
CA GLN A 683 38.43 -14.25 -21.34
C GLN A 683 38.00 -14.02 -19.89
N PHE A 684 38.40 -12.88 -19.30
CA PHE A 684 37.98 -12.47 -17.97
C PHE A 684 36.46 -12.24 -17.94
N ILE A 685 35.93 -11.45 -18.88
CA ILE A 685 34.48 -11.23 -19.01
C ILE A 685 33.73 -12.55 -19.16
N GLN A 686 34.24 -13.48 -19.96
CA GLN A 686 33.61 -14.79 -20.14
C GLN A 686 33.53 -15.60 -18.82
N ASN A 687 34.58 -15.60 -18.01
CA ASN A 687 34.57 -16.28 -16.71
C ASN A 687 33.62 -15.59 -15.72
N GLU A 688 33.63 -14.26 -15.65
CA GLU A 688 32.78 -13.53 -14.71
C GLU A 688 31.30 -13.59 -15.07
N LEU A 689 30.97 -13.69 -16.36
CA LEU A 689 29.59 -13.94 -16.78
C LEU A 689 29.06 -15.30 -16.29
N GLU A 690 29.91 -16.34 -16.26
CA GLU A 690 29.54 -17.64 -15.68
C GLU A 690 29.30 -17.52 -14.16
N ASN A 691 30.15 -16.76 -13.45
CA ASN A 691 29.98 -16.50 -12.02
C ASN A 691 28.69 -15.70 -11.73
N LEU A 692 28.44 -14.65 -12.50
CA LEU A 692 27.27 -13.79 -12.39
C LEU A 692 25.98 -14.58 -12.63
N HIS A 693 25.96 -15.44 -13.65
CA HIS A 693 24.83 -16.34 -13.91
C HIS A 693 24.54 -17.24 -12.70
N MET A 694 25.58 -17.80 -12.07
CA MET A 694 25.41 -18.63 -10.87
C MET A 694 24.90 -17.83 -9.66
N LYS A 695 25.38 -16.60 -9.46
CA LYS A 695 24.88 -15.68 -8.41
C LYS A 695 23.41 -15.34 -8.59
N ILE A 696 23.01 -14.91 -9.80
CA ILE A 696 21.61 -14.55 -10.10
C ILE A 696 20.67 -15.74 -9.86
N LYS A 697 21.07 -16.94 -10.28
CA LYS A 697 20.32 -18.18 -10.06
C LYS A 697 20.14 -18.52 -8.57
N ALA A 698 21.15 -18.25 -7.74
CA ALA A 698 21.04 -18.42 -6.29
C ALA A 698 20.05 -17.43 -5.66
N CYS A 699 20.12 -16.14 -6.03
CA CYS A 699 19.18 -15.11 -5.56
C CYS A 699 17.72 -15.44 -5.95
N LEU A 700 17.49 -15.92 -7.16
CA LEU A 700 16.17 -16.37 -7.63
C LEU A 700 15.61 -17.51 -6.81
N ARG A 701 16.43 -18.50 -6.46
CA ARG A 701 16.01 -19.65 -5.65
C ARG A 701 15.60 -19.22 -4.23
N ASN A 702 16.22 -18.18 -3.69
CA ASN A 702 15.88 -17.64 -2.37
C ASN A 702 14.61 -16.77 -2.41
N ALA A 703 14.32 -16.12 -3.54
CA ALA A 703 13.20 -15.20 -3.70
C ALA A 703 11.90 -15.83 -4.24
N ALA A 704 11.97 -16.95 -4.97
CA ALA A 704 10.83 -17.61 -5.63
C ALA A 704 10.62 -19.06 -5.17
N GLN A 705 9.39 -19.56 -5.31
CA GLN A 705 9.07 -20.99 -5.18
C GLN A 705 9.81 -21.78 -6.30
N PRO A 706 10.32 -22.99 -6.01
CA PRO A 706 11.29 -23.69 -6.85
C PRO A 706 10.85 -23.99 -8.30
N ASP A 707 9.55 -24.04 -8.59
CA ASP A 707 9.00 -24.42 -9.91
C ASP A 707 9.15 -23.35 -11.01
N VAL A 708 9.37 -22.07 -10.68
CA VAL A 708 9.50 -20.97 -11.67
C VAL A 708 10.95 -20.80 -12.16
N ALA A 709 11.93 -21.27 -11.39
CA ALA A 709 13.36 -21.08 -11.66
C ALA A 709 13.88 -21.90 -12.87
N GLY A 710 13.14 -22.92 -13.31
CA GLY A 710 13.56 -23.84 -14.39
C GLY A 710 13.36 -23.33 -15.81
N GLY A 711 12.49 -22.32 -16.01
CA GLY A 711 12.08 -21.85 -17.35
C GLY A 711 12.57 -20.45 -17.75
N LEU A 712 13.36 -19.79 -16.91
CA LEU A 712 13.81 -18.41 -17.11
C LEU A 712 15.13 -18.35 -17.91
N ASN A 713 15.08 -17.76 -19.11
CA ASN A 713 16.27 -17.54 -19.94
C ASN A 713 17.06 -16.31 -19.47
N ILE A 714 17.76 -16.43 -18.34
CA ILE A 714 18.59 -15.35 -17.77
C ILE A 714 20.03 -15.60 -18.17
N ASN A 715 20.31 -15.38 -19.44
CA ASN A 715 21.61 -15.66 -20.04
C ASN A 715 22.14 -14.40 -20.74
N PHE A 716 23.43 -14.13 -20.55
CA PHE A 716 24.18 -13.13 -21.32
C PHE A 716 24.62 -13.71 -22.67
N GLU A 717 23.66 -14.23 -23.45
CA GLU A 717 23.94 -14.99 -24.68
C GLU A 717 24.69 -14.13 -25.71
N LEU A 718 24.32 -12.85 -25.85
CA LEU A 718 24.96 -11.97 -26.82
C LEU A 718 26.42 -11.71 -26.42
N SER A 719 26.66 -11.34 -25.17
CA SER A 719 28.02 -11.06 -24.68
C SER A 719 28.89 -12.31 -24.68
N GLN A 720 28.35 -13.47 -24.30
CA GLN A 720 29.08 -14.73 -24.29
C GLN A 720 29.49 -15.15 -25.71
N ALA A 721 28.57 -15.11 -26.67
CA ALA A 721 28.86 -15.40 -28.07
C ALA A 721 29.88 -14.40 -28.65
N ALA A 722 29.73 -13.10 -28.35
CA ALA A 722 30.65 -12.07 -28.81
C ALA A 722 32.06 -12.20 -28.20
N CYS A 723 32.19 -12.62 -26.94
CA CYS A 723 33.49 -12.91 -26.31
C CYS A 723 34.18 -14.08 -26.99
N GLN A 724 33.47 -15.20 -27.21
CA GLN A 724 34.03 -16.37 -27.87
C GLN A 724 34.52 -16.06 -29.29
N GLU A 725 33.69 -15.36 -30.06
CA GLU A 725 34.05 -14.95 -31.41
C GLU A 725 35.16 -13.89 -31.41
N GLY A 726 35.15 -12.98 -30.45
CA GLY A 726 36.21 -11.99 -30.26
C GLY A 726 37.56 -12.61 -29.96
N ILE A 727 37.62 -13.57 -29.04
CA ILE A 727 38.84 -14.32 -28.71
C ILE A 727 39.37 -15.04 -29.95
N ARG A 728 38.49 -15.71 -30.72
CA ARG A 728 38.88 -16.42 -31.95
C ARG A 728 39.51 -15.46 -32.96
N GLN A 729 38.82 -14.38 -33.29
CA GLN A 729 39.29 -13.41 -34.29
C GLN A 729 40.56 -12.68 -33.86
N LEU A 730 40.67 -12.29 -32.57
CA LEU A 730 41.88 -11.65 -32.06
C LEU A 730 43.07 -12.61 -32.07
N CYS A 731 42.88 -13.89 -31.74
CA CYS A 731 43.95 -14.89 -31.82
C CYS A 731 44.48 -15.03 -33.26
N GLU A 732 43.58 -15.15 -34.23
CA GLU A 732 43.93 -15.23 -35.65
C GLU A 732 44.63 -13.95 -36.12
N THR A 733 44.04 -12.79 -35.87
CA THR A 733 44.59 -11.51 -36.31
C THR A 733 45.96 -11.22 -35.70
N THR A 734 46.13 -11.49 -34.40
CA THR A 734 47.42 -11.36 -33.70
C THR A 734 48.47 -12.27 -34.34
N ALA A 735 48.11 -13.51 -34.65
CA ALA A 735 49.03 -14.45 -35.27
C ALA A 735 49.51 -13.98 -36.65
N TYR A 736 48.59 -13.55 -37.52
CA TYR A 736 48.98 -13.05 -38.85
C TYR A 736 49.77 -11.74 -38.77
N MET A 737 49.43 -10.84 -37.84
CA MET A 737 50.21 -9.61 -37.61
C MET A 737 51.65 -9.91 -37.20
N VAL A 738 51.83 -10.81 -36.24
CA VAL A 738 53.17 -11.23 -35.80
C VAL A 738 53.97 -11.83 -36.97
N ILE A 739 53.36 -12.74 -37.74
CA ILE A 739 54.08 -13.46 -38.79
C ILE A 739 54.39 -12.56 -40.00
N PHE A 740 53.43 -11.77 -40.48
CA PHE A 740 53.55 -11.03 -41.75
C PHE A 740 53.94 -9.56 -41.60
N ASN A 741 53.79 -8.96 -40.42
CA ASN A 741 54.32 -7.62 -40.14
C ASN A 741 55.61 -7.71 -39.31
N ASP A 742 55.56 -8.29 -38.10
CA ASP A 742 56.68 -8.23 -37.17
C ASP A 742 57.86 -9.13 -37.60
N LEU A 743 57.58 -10.30 -38.18
CA LEU A 743 58.58 -11.26 -38.65
C LEU A 743 58.77 -11.26 -40.17
N SER A 744 58.20 -10.27 -40.87
CA SER A 744 58.27 -10.17 -42.33
C SER A 744 59.72 -10.09 -42.85
N HIS A 745 60.60 -9.39 -42.14
CA HIS A 745 62.00 -9.22 -42.53
C HIS A 745 62.78 -10.54 -42.52
N VAL A 746 62.52 -11.43 -41.56
CA VAL A 746 63.15 -12.76 -41.52
C VAL A 746 62.46 -13.76 -42.45
N LEU A 747 61.16 -13.61 -42.69
CA LEU A 747 60.39 -14.49 -43.57
C LEU A 747 60.47 -14.07 -45.04
N MET A 748 59.86 -12.95 -45.39
CA MET A 748 59.67 -12.50 -46.78
C MET A 748 60.93 -11.88 -47.38
N ASP A 749 61.78 -11.23 -46.58
CA ASP A 749 62.98 -10.56 -47.12
C ASP A 749 64.25 -11.42 -47.07
N THR A 750 64.28 -12.46 -46.21
CA THR A 750 65.50 -13.25 -45.97
C THR A 750 65.37 -14.72 -46.38
N LEU A 751 64.33 -15.44 -45.96
CA LEU A 751 64.25 -16.90 -46.13
C LEU A 751 64.38 -17.33 -47.60
N TYR A 752 65.41 -18.12 -47.91
CA TYR A 752 65.77 -18.63 -49.24
C TYR A 752 66.10 -17.60 -50.33
N VAL A 753 66.23 -16.31 -49.98
CA VAL A 753 66.65 -15.28 -50.94
C VAL A 753 68.08 -15.59 -51.42
N GLY A 754 68.30 -15.58 -52.73
CA GLY A 754 69.57 -15.93 -53.36
C GLY A 754 69.84 -17.44 -53.44
N SER A 755 69.91 -18.15 -52.31
CA SER A 755 70.08 -19.61 -52.27
C SER A 755 69.52 -20.23 -50.97
N PRO A 756 68.84 -21.40 -51.06
CA PRO A 756 68.37 -22.13 -49.88
C PRO A 756 69.49 -22.51 -48.89
N ALA A 757 70.70 -22.75 -49.37
CA ALA A 757 71.84 -23.11 -48.52
C ALA A 757 72.38 -21.93 -47.68
N SER A 758 72.23 -20.69 -48.18
CA SER A 758 72.79 -19.49 -47.55
C SER A 758 71.83 -18.83 -46.57
N ASN A 759 70.54 -18.77 -46.90
CA ASN A 759 69.54 -18.08 -46.09
C ASN A 759 68.46 -19.07 -45.60
N ARG A 760 68.79 -19.78 -44.51
CA ARG A 760 68.01 -20.85 -43.87
C ARG A 760 66.94 -20.31 -42.92
N ILE A 761 66.06 -21.18 -42.40
CA ILE A 761 64.98 -20.81 -41.47
C ILE A 761 65.43 -20.38 -40.05
N LEU A 762 66.69 -20.61 -39.68
CA LEU A 762 67.17 -20.41 -38.32
C LEU A 762 66.92 -18.99 -37.73
N PRO A 763 67.09 -17.87 -38.47
CA PRO A 763 66.77 -16.54 -37.96
C PRO A 763 65.30 -16.40 -37.53
N LEU A 764 64.37 -16.94 -38.31
CA LEU A 764 62.95 -16.96 -37.96
C LEU A 764 62.70 -17.71 -36.65
N LEU A 765 63.29 -18.90 -36.49
CA LEU A 765 63.11 -19.70 -35.27
C LEU A 765 63.65 -18.97 -34.03
N LYS A 766 64.76 -18.23 -34.18
CA LYS A 766 65.36 -17.43 -33.10
C LYS A 766 64.48 -16.26 -32.65
N GLU A 767 63.76 -15.61 -33.57
CA GLU A 767 62.85 -14.51 -33.22
C GLU A 767 61.47 -14.99 -32.77
N LEU A 768 60.99 -16.11 -33.32
CA LEU A 768 59.71 -16.71 -32.96
C LEU A 768 59.70 -17.30 -31.55
N GLY A 769 60.82 -17.88 -31.09
CA GLY A 769 60.94 -18.46 -29.74
C GLY A 769 60.65 -17.48 -28.58
N PRO A 770 61.27 -16.27 -28.54
CA PRO A 770 60.92 -15.21 -27.60
C PRO A 770 59.45 -14.77 -27.65
N ILE A 771 58.85 -14.69 -28.85
CA ILE A 771 57.45 -14.31 -29.02
C ILE A 771 56.51 -15.35 -28.39
N LEU A 772 56.79 -16.64 -28.64
CA LEU A 772 56.03 -17.71 -27.99
C LEU A 772 56.14 -17.62 -26.47
N ARG A 773 57.34 -17.37 -25.92
CA ARG A 773 57.57 -17.16 -24.48
C ARG A 773 56.76 -16.02 -23.91
N LEU A 774 56.73 -14.89 -24.62
CA LEU A 774 55.91 -13.74 -24.24
C LEU A 774 54.43 -14.16 -24.16
N VAL A 775 53.89 -14.76 -25.22
CA VAL A 775 52.50 -15.23 -25.27
C VAL A 775 52.18 -16.20 -24.12
N SER A 776 53.08 -17.14 -23.81
CA SER A 776 52.85 -18.05 -22.67
C SER A 776 52.85 -17.35 -21.32
N SER A 777 53.64 -16.28 -21.16
CA SER A 777 53.68 -15.52 -19.91
C SER A 777 52.52 -14.54 -19.75
N THR A 778 52.01 -13.98 -20.86
CA THR A 778 50.99 -12.93 -20.82
C THR A 778 49.58 -13.46 -21.00
N VAL A 779 49.35 -14.47 -21.85
CA VAL A 779 48.00 -14.93 -22.18
C VAL A 779 47.48 -15.98 -21.20
N HIS A 780 46.21 -15.82 -20.81
CA HIS A 780 45.50 -16.71 -19.91
C HIS A 780 45.52 -18.17 -20.41
N SER A 781 45.68 -19.12 -19.49
CA SER A 781 45.89 -20.55 -19.80
C SER A 781 44.81 -21.16 -20.71
N LYS A 782 43.53 -20.82 -20.48
CA LYS A 782 42.39 -21.27 -21.30
C LYS A 782 42.47 -20.86 -22.79
N VAL A 783 43.16 -19.76 -23.11
CA VAL A 783 43.24 -19.20 -24.48
C VAL A 783 44.62 -19.36 -25.10
N ARG A 784 45.67 -19.47 -24.29
CA ARG A 784 47.07 -19.56 -24.71
C ARG A 784 47.29 -20.55 -25.86
N ASN A 785 46.81 -21.78 -25.72
CA ASN A 785 46.99 -22.81 -26.76
C ASN A 785 46.30 -22.45 -28.08
N ARG A 786 45.20 -21.69 -28.03
CA ARG A 786 44.50 -21.21 -29.22
C ARG A 786 45.33 -20.18 -29.98
N LEU A 787 45.93 -19.20 -29.28
CA LEU A 787 46.81 -18.22 -29.91
C LEU A 787 48.10 -18.87 -30.46
N ILE A 788 48.73 -19.77 -29.70
CA ILE A 788 49.91 -20.52 -30.17
C ILE A 788 49.56 -21.37 -31.41
N THR A 789 48.38 -22.00 -31.44
CA THR A 789 47.91 -22.75 -32.61
C THR A 789 47.70 -21.83 -33.81
N ALA A 790 47.19 -20.62 -33.61
CA ALA A 790 47.04 -19.63 -34.68
C ALA A 790 48.41 -19.16 -35.22
N LEU A 791 49.38 -18.89 -34.35
CA LEU A 791 50.76 -18.57 -34.71
C LEU A 791 51.42 -19.69 -35.52
N MET A 792 51.22 -20.94 -35.09
CA MET A 792 51.68 -22.12 -35.81
C MET A 792 51.13 -22.16 -37.24
N LYS A 793 49.81 -22.06 -37.40
CA LYS A 793 49.17 -22.07 -38.71
C LYS A 793 49.67 -20.93 -39.59
N ALA A 794 49.69 -19.70 -39.07
CA ALA A 794 50.19 -18.54 -39.80
C ALA A 794 51.67 -18.72 -40.23
N SER A 795 52.52 -19.32 -39.39
CA SER A 795 53.91 -19.60 -39.75
C SER A 795 54.06 -20.68 -40.83
N PHE A 796 53.16 -21.67 -40.87
CA PHE A 796 53.12 -22.67 -41.94
C PHE A 796 52.62 -22.09 -43.26
N ASP A 797 51.60 -21.22 -43.20
CA ASP A 797 51.10 -20.49 -44.36
C ASP A 797 52.19 -19.57 -44.94
N ALA A 798 52.92 -18.85 -44.06
CA ALA A 798 54.04 -18.01 -44.47
C ALA A 798 55.18 -18.83 -45.09
N PHE A 799 55.49 -20.00 -44.54
CA PHE A 799 56.47 -20.91 -45.14
C PHE A 799 56.05 -21.38 -46.54
N LEU A 800 54.78 -21.74 -46.73
CA LEU A 800 54.24 -22.09 -48.06
C LEU A 800 54.26 -20.90 -49.01
N LEU A 801 53.93 -19.71 -48.52
CA LEU A 801 53.99 -18.48 -49.31
C LEU A 801 55.41 -18.21 -49.80
N VAL A 802 56.42 -18.37 -48.94
CA VAL A 802 57.83 -18.23 -49.35
C VAL A 802 58.21 -19.21 -50.47
N LEU A 803 57.70 -20.45 -50.41
CA LEU A 803 57.99 -21.49 -51.41
C LEU A 803 57.26 -21.30 -52.75
N LEU A 804 56.01 -20.82 -52.72
CA LEU A 804 55.11 -20.80 -53.88
C LEU A 804 54.85 -19.38 -54.42
N ALA A 805 55.20 -18.35 -53.65
CA ALA A 805 54.83 -16.97 -53.89
C ALA A 805 55.81 -15.97 -53.24
N GLY A 806 57.08 -16.35 -53.03
CA GLY A 806 58.08 -15.49 -52.40
C GLY A 806 58.71 -14.42 -53.30
N GLY A 807 58.41 -14.40 -54.60
CA GLY A 807 58.96 -13.41 -55.54
C GLY A 807 60.32 -13.78 -56.15
N PRO A 808 60.79 -13.05 -57.18
CA PRO A 808 61.81 -13.52 -58.13
C PRO A 808 63.22 -13.70 -57.56
N THR A 809 63.48 -13.29 -56.33
CA THR A 809 64.80 -13.40 -55.67
C THR A 809 65.09 -14.81 -55.14
N ARG A 810 64.15 -15.74 -55.30
CA ARG A 810 64.22 -17.12 -54.82
C ARG A 810 64.25 -18.07 -56.02
N ALA A 811 65.07 -19.11 -55.92
CA ALA A 811 65.15 -20.15 -56.93
C ALA A 811 65.57 -21.48 -56.27
N PHE A 812 64.98 -22.59 -56.70
CA PHE A 812 65.13 -23.91 -56.10
C PHE A 812 65.55 -24.94 -57.16
N CYS A 813 66.47 -25.83 -56.79
CA CYS A 813 66.88 -27.01 -57.54
C CYS A 813 66.34 -28.28 -56.88
N CYS A 814 66.29 -29.41 -57.60
CA CYS A 814 65.88 -30.70 -57.01
C CYS A 814 66.76 -31.15 -55.82
N GLN A 815 68.00 -30.66 -55.74
CA GLN A 815 68.94 -30.95 -54.64
C GLN A 815 68.62 -30.17 -53.35
N ASP A 816 67.92 -29.04 -53.46
CA ASP A 816 67.59 -28.18 -52.30
C ASP A 816 66.43 -28.75 -51.45
N TYR A 817 65.74 -29.77 -51.94
CA TYR A 817 64.58 -30.37 -51.27
C TYR A 817 64.90 -30.80 -49.82
N GLN A 818 66.07 -31.41 -49.58
CA GLN A 818 66.46 -31.91 -48.26
C GLN A 818 66.62 -30.74 -47.27
N ILE A 819 67.20 -29.63 -47.72
CA ILE A 819 67.37 -28.40 -46.94
C ILE A 819 66.01 -27.86 -46.50
N ILE A 820 65.06 -27.80 -47.44
CA ILE A 820 63.71 -27.27 -47.21
C ILE A 820 62.91 -28.18 -46.28
N GLU A 821 63.01 -29.51 -46.44
CA GLU A 821 62.37 -30.47 -45.53
C GLU A 821 62.93 -30.40 -44.10
N ASP A 822 64.25 -30.28 -43.97
CA ASP A 822 64.90 -30.17 -42.66
C ASP A 822 64.51 -28.86 -41.96
N ASP A 823 64.43 -27.75 -42.71
CA ASP A 823 63.99 -26.45 -42.20
C ASP A 823 62.51 -26.48 -41.76
N PHE A 824 61.63 -27.12 -42.54
CA PHE A 824 60.25 -27.32 -42.12
C PHE A 824 60.13 -28.23 -40.88
N ARG A 825 60.97 -29.28 -40.80
CA ARG A 825 61.03 -30.16 -39.61
C ARG A 825 61.43 -29.37 -38.37
N ALA A 826 62.38 -28.44 -38.48
CA ALA A 826 62.80 -27.57 -37.39
C ALA A 826 61.68 -26.60 -36.96
N LEU A 827 60.96 -26.00 -37.91
CA LEU A 827 59.80 -25.14 -37.62
C LEU A 827 58.67 -25.92 -36.91
N ARG A 828 58.35 -27.12 -37.39
CA ARG A 828 57.39 -28.02 -36.73
C ARG A 828 57.88 -28.40 -35.33
N GLY A 829 59.17 -28.71 -35.19
CA GLY A 829 59.80 -29.10 -33.94
C GLY A 829 59.70 -28.01 -32.87
N LEU A 830 59.78 -26.74 -33.24
CA LEU A 830 59.61 -25.62 -32.31
C LEU A 830 58.27 -25.70 -31.56
N TYR A 831 57.15 -25.91 -32.26
CA TYR A 831 55.82 -25.96 -31.64
C TYR A 831 55.54 -27.24 -30.84
N LEU A 832 56.21 -28.34 -31.17
CA LEU A 832 56.12 -29.60 -30.41
C LEU A 832 56.92 -29.55 -29.10
N THR A 833 58.04 -28.81 -29.09
CA THR A 833 58.97 -28.74 -27.95
C THR A 833 58.72 -27.53 -27.05
N TYR A 834 57.82 -26.62 -27.46
CA TYR A 834 57.54 -25.38 -26.76
C TYR A 834 56.54 -25.56 -25.59
N SER A 835 56.97 -25.26 -24.35
CA SER A 835 56.21 -25.25 -23.06
C SER A 835 54.97 -26.16 -23.00
N ASP A 836 55.14 -27.39 -22.51
CA ASP A 836 54.19 -28.53 -22.52
C ASP A 836 53.78 -29.08 -23.90
N GLY A 837 54.15 -28.39 -24.99
CA GLY A 837 53.93 -28.82 -26.37
C GLY A 837 52.47 -28.68 -26.81
N LEU A 838 52.25 -28.22 -28.05
CA LEU A 838 50.93 -28.39 -28.66
C LEU A 838 50.67 -29.89 -28.89
N PRO A 839 49.41 -30.38 -28.75
CA PRO A 839 49.06 -31.76 -29.05
C PRO A 839 49.57 -32.19 -30.44
N GLU A 840 50.26 -33.33 -30.52
CA GLU A 840 50.91 -33.76 -31.75
C GLU A 840 49.91 -33.90 -32.90
N GLU A 841 48.69 -34.34 -32.63
CA GLU A 841 47.59 -34.43 -33.59
C GLU A 841 47.24 -33.07 -34.21
N LEU A 842 47.19 -32.01 -33.40
CA LEU A 842 46.90 -30.65 -33.87
C LEU A 842 48.01 -30.13 -34.77
N VAL A 843 49.27 -30.35 -34.38
CA VAL A 843 50.44 -29.98 -35.18
C VAL A 843 50.49 -30.78 -36.49
N ALA A 844 50.21 -32.10 -36.42
CA ALA A 844 50.16 -32.97 -37.58
C ALA A 844 49.11 -32.49 -38.59
N LYS A 845 47.89 -32.18 -38.12
CA LYS A 845 46.80 -31.65 -38.94
C LYS A 845 47.17 -30.33 -39.60
N ALA A 846 47.68 -29.35 -38.85
CA ALA A 846 48.10 -28.06 -39.41
C ALA A 846 49.27 -28.20 -40.40
N SER A 847 50.18 -29.15 -40.20
CA SER A 847 51.32 -29.40 -41.09
C SER A 847 50.97 -30.14 -42.39
N SER A 848 49.74 -30.65 -42.53
CA SER A 848 49.35 -31.55 -43.62
C SER A 848 49.49 -30.92 -45.01
N GLU A 849 49.08 -29.65 -45.13
CA GLU A 849 49.16 -28.89 -46.38
C GLU A 849 50.61 -28.76 -46.83
N VAL A 850 51.50 -28.27 -45.94
CA VAL A 850 52.94 -28.16 -46.25
C VAL A 850 53.54 -29.50 -46.63
N LYS A 851 53.27 -30.56 -45.85
CA LYS A 851 53.76 -31.92 -46.12
C LYS A 851 53.30 -32.47 -47.47
N SER A 852 52.11 -32.09 -47.94
CA SER A 852 51.60 -32.52 -49.25
C SER A 852 52.31 -31.82 -50.41
N ILE A 853 52.83 -30.60 -50.20
CA ILE A 853 53.52 -29.80 -51.22
C ILE A 853 55.01 -30.16 -51.34
N LEU A 854 55.70 -30.44 -50.23
CA LEU A 854 57.14 -30.73 -50.21
C LEU A 854 57.60 -31.78 -51.25
N PRO A 855 56.87 -32.89 -51.51
CA PRO A 855 57.23 -33.87 -52.54
C PRO A 855 57.34 -33.29 -53.97
N LEU A 856 56.60 -32.22 -54.29
CA LEU A 856 56.73 -31.55 -55.59
C LEU A 856 58.12 -30.94 -55.78
N LEU A 857 58.76 -30.49 -54.69
CA LEU A 857 60.10 -29.91 -54.75
C LEU A 857 61.16 -30.96 -55.11
N ARG A 858 60.94 -32.24 -54.77
CA ARG A 858 61.81 -33.37 -55.11
C ARG A 858 61.59 -33.95 -56.51
N THR A 859 60.40 -33.73 -57.08
CA THR A 859 60.03 -34.29 -58.38
C THR A 859 60.87 -33.64 -59.49
N ASP A 860 61.36 -34.45 -60.44
CA ASP A 860 62.14 -33.94 -61.57
C ASP A 860 61.31 -33.01 -62.46
N THR A 861 61.98 -32.04 -63.09
CA THR A 861 61.32 -30.96 -63.82
C THR A 861 60.47 -31.46 -65.00
N GLU A 862 60.91 -32.49 -65.72
CA GLU A 862 60.16 -33.04 -66.86
C GLU A 862 58.87 -33.73 -66.40
N THR A 863 58.94 -34.49 -65.31
CA THR A 863 57.76 -35.10 -64.67
C THR A 863 56.80 -34.03 -64.13
N LEU A 864 57.31 -32.94 -63.54
CA LEU A 864 56.46 -31.81 -63.10
C LEU A 864 55.75 -31.13 -64.28
N ILE A 865 56.45 -30.91 -65.40
CA ILE A 865 55.85 -30.35 -66.62
C ILE A 865 54.80 -31.31 -67.19
N ALA A 866 55.06 -32.61 -67.22
CA ALA A 866 54.10 -33.62 -67.68
C ALA A 866 52.86 -33.66 -66.79
N ARG A 867 53.06 -33.65 -65.46
CA ARG A 867 51.97 -33.60 -64.47
C ARG A 867 51.15 -32.33 -64.64
N PHE A 868 51.79 -31.16 -64.77
CA PHE A 868 51.11 -29.89 -65.03
C PHE A 868 50.23 -29.95 -66.28
N LYS A 869 50.78 -30.43 -67.41
CA LYS A 869 50.05 -30.54 -68.69
C LYS A 869 48.85 -31.47 -68.59
N LYS A 870 48.98 -32.59 -67.87
CA LYS A 870 47.89 -33.53 -67.64
C LYS A 870 46.78 -32.85 -66.83
N THR A 871 47.12 -32.32 -65.66
CA THR A 871 46.17 -31.71 -64.73
C THR A 871 45.44 -30.50 -65.35
N ILE A 872 46.15 -29.61 -66.07
CA ILE A 872 45.51 -28.44 -66.68
C ILE A 872 44.56 -28.85 -67.83
N SER A 873 44.87 -29.92 -68.57
CA SER A 873 44.03 -30.42 -69.67
C SER A 873 42.80 -31.19 -69.16
N GLU A 874 42.91 -31.83 -67.99
CA GLU A 874 41.78 -32.47 -67.29
C GLU A 874 40.86 -31.44 -66.63
N SER A 875 41.38 -30.28 -66.24
CA SER A 875 40.64 -29.25 -65.49
C SER A 875 40.05 -28.14 -66.38
N TYR A 876 40.60 -27.91 -67.57
CA TYR A 876 40.21 -26.82 -68.47
C TYR A 876 40.25 -27.25 -69.94
N GLU A 877 39.25 -26.82 -70.72
CA GLU A 877 39.22 -27.05 -72.17
C GLU A 877 40.36 -26.30 -72.87
N CYS A 878 41.34 -27.04 -73.37
CA CYS A 878 42.53 -26.48 -74.01
C CYS A 878 42.39 -26.47 -75.53
N THR A 879 42.39 -25.30 -76.16
CA THR A 879 42.19 -25.14 -77.61
C THR A 879 43.45 -25.42 -78.45
N THR A 880 44.66 -25.40 -77.86
CA THR A 880 45.92 -25.71 -78.55
C THR A 880 46.94 -26.38 -77.63
N LYS A 881 47.72 -27.37 -78.13
CA LYS A 881 48.73 -28.11 -77.32
C LYS A 881 49.92 -27.26 -76.82
N SER A 882 50.02 -25.98 -77.21
CA SER A 882 51.18 -25.12 -76.94
C SER A 882 50.90 -23.92 -76.01
N ARG A 883 49.63 -23.51 -75.80
CA ARG A 883 49.24 -22.43 -74.89
C ARG A 883 48.11 -22.90 -73.98
N PHE A 884 48.36 -22.81 -72.67
CA PHE A 884 47.41 -23.23 -71.63
C PHE A 884 46.75 -22.00 -70.98
N PRO A 885 45.49 -22.10 -70.51
CA PRO A 885 44.87 -21.02 -69.75
C PRO A 885 45.58 -20.82 -68.40
N MET A 886 45.65 -19.58 -67.92
CA MET A 886 46.22 -19.28 -66.61
C MET A 886 45.32 -19.87 -65.52
N PRO A 887 45.81 -20.83 -64.70
CA PRO A 887 44.98 -21.40 -63.64
C PRO A 887 44.74 -20.36 -62.54
N PRO A 888 43.52 -20.25 -62.00
CA PRO A 888 43.23 -19.37 -60.87
C PRO A 888 44.04 -19.77 -59.63
N VAL A 889 44.37 -18.81 -58.77
CA VAL A 889 45.03 -19.10 -57.50
C VAL A 889 44.04 -19.83 -56.58
N PRO A 890 44.39 -21.02 -56.06
CA PRO A 890 43.48 -21.76 -55.20
C PRO A 890 43.40 -21.15 -53.79
N PRO A 891 42.29 -21.36 -53.07
CA PRO A 891 42.18 -20.93 -51.67
C PRO A 891 43.11 -21.71 -50.73
N HIS A 892 43.48 -22.95 -51.09
CA HIS A 892 44.44 -23.80 -50.38
C HIS A 892 45.40 -24.45 -51.38
N TRP A 893 46.65 -24.63 -50.99
CA TRP A 893 47.67 -25.27 -51.81
C TRP A 893 47.45 -26.78 -51.82
N SER A 894 47.40 -27.36 -53.02
CA SER A 894 47.29 -28.81 -53.22
C SER A 894 48.28 -29.28 -54.29
N PRO A 895 48.88 -30.47 -54.13
CA PRO A 895 49.83 -31.00 -55.09
C PRO A 895 49.19 -31.38 -56.44
N ASP A 896 47.87 -31.51 -56.48
CA ASP A 896 47.10 -31.81 -57.68
C ASP A 896 46.47 -30.56 -58.31
N ASN A 897 46.68 -29.38 -57.72
CA ASN A 897 46.20 -28.13 -58.31
C ASN A 897 47.20 -27.58 -59.34
N PRO A 898 46.75 -27.23 -60.57
CA PRO A 898 47.65 -26.77 -61.61
C PRO A 898 48.37 -25.46 -61.27
N ASN A 899 47.75 -24.53 -60.53
CA ASN A 899 48.41 -23.29 -60.10
C ASN A 899 49.57 -23.54 -59.12
N THR A 900 49.40 -24.48 -58.19
CA THR A 900 50.47 -24.88 -57.26
C THR A 900 51.68 -25.43 -58.01
N ILE A 901 51.44 -26.36 -58.95
CA ILE A 901 52.51 -26.96 -59.77
C ILE A 901 53.17 -25.88 -60.65
N LEU A 902 52.37 -24.98 -61.23
CA LEU A 902 52.87 -23.84 -62.00
C LEU A 902 53.79 -22.95 -61.18
N ARG A 903 53.41 -22.65 -59.93
CA ARG A 903 54.24 -21.87 -59.01
C ARG A 903 55.54 -22.58 -58.66
N VAL A 904 55.51 -23.89 -58.37
CA VAL A 904 56.74 -24.68 -58.17
C VAL A 904 57.67 -24.60 -59.40
N LEU A 905 57.12 -24.67 -60.62
CA LEU A 905 57.88 -24.51 -61.86
C LEU A 905 58.47 -23.10 -62.01
N CYS A 906 57.75 -22.05 -61.58
CA CYS A 906 58.21 -20.65 -61.64
C CYS A 906 59.50 -20.42 -60.84
N TYR A 907 59.63 -21.10 -59.69
CA TYR A 907 60.82 -21.04 -58.85
C TYR A 907 61.87 -22.12 -59.17
N ARG A 908 61.66 -22.97 -60.19
CA ARG A 908 62.59 -24.05 -60.53
C ARG A 908 63.77 -23.51 -61.35
N ASN A 909 64.98 -23.59 -60.80
CA ASN A 909 66.22 -23.09 -61.43
C ASN A 909 66.80 -24.07 -62.46
N GLU A 910 65.98 -24.56 -63.38
CA GLU A 910 66.38 -25.50 -64.42
C GLU A 910 65.94 -25.00 -65.81
N GLU A 911 66.76 -25.27 -66.82
CA GLU A 911 66.56 -24.75 -68.17
C GLU A 911 65.23 -25.26 -68.78
N ALA A 912 64.85 -26.50 -68.47
CA ALA A 912 63.59 -27.12 -68.92
C ALA A 912 62.35 -26.36 -68.42
N ALA A 913 62.29 -26.03 -67.12
CA ALA A 913 61.18 -25.25 -66.54
C ALA A 913 61.09 -23.86 -67.16
N THR A 914 62.24 -23.18 -67.29
CA THR A 914 62.32 -21.83 -67.83
C THR A 914 61.87 -21.76 -69.30
N LYS A 915 62.29 -22.74 -70.13
CA LYS A 915 61.84 -22.85 -71.53
C LYS A 915 60.35 -23.14 -71.63
N PHE A 916 59.84 -24.03 -70.78
CA PHE A 916 58.42 -24.36 -70.73
C PHE A 916 57.56 -23.13 -70.39
N LEU A 917 57.88 -22.41 -69.32
CA LEU A 917 57.13 -21.23 -68.88
C LEU A 917 57.14 -20.10 -69.90
N LYS A 918 58.29 -19.87 -70.58
CA LYS A 918 58.38 -18.91 -71.68
C LYS A 918 57.46 -19.30 -72.84
N LYS A 919 57.43 -20.58 -73.21
CA LYS A 919 56.61 -21.07 -74.33
C LYS A 919 55.11 -21.07 -74.02
N ALA A 920 54.73 -21.47 -72.81
CA ALA A 920 53.34 -21.66 -72.42
C ALA A 920 52.64 -20.34 -72.03
N TYR A 921 53.35 -19.40 -71.39
CA TYR A 921 52.76 -18.21 -70.76
C TYR A 921 53.52 -16.90 -71.03
N ASP A 922 54.66 -16.95 -71.71
CA ASP A 922 55.54 -15.78 -71.96
C ASP A 922 55.96 -15.02 -70.68
N LEU A 923 56.19 -15.75 -69.58
CA LEU A 923 56.56 -15.13 -68.30
C LEU A 923 57.94 -14.44 -68.38
N PRO A 924 58.10 -13.25 -67.78
CA PRO A 924 59.38 -12.54 -67.74
C PRO A 924 60.36 -13.16 -66.72
N LYS A 925 61.66 -12.91 -66.90
CA LYS A 925 62.72 -13.37 -65.97
C LYS A 925 62.85 -12.50 -64.71
N THR A 926 62.51 -11.22 -64.85
CA THR A 926 62.57 -10.20 -63.81
C THR A 926 61.29 -9.36 -63.93
N LEU A 927 60.85 -8.79 -62.82
CA LEU A 927 59.77 -7.80 -62.83
C LEU A 927 60.25 -6.43 -63.30
#